data_AF-Q62NU6-F1
#
_entry.id   AF-Q62NU6-F1
#
_cell.length_a   1.000
_cell.length_b   1.000
_cell.length_c   1.000
_cell.angle_alpha   90.00
_cell.angle_beta   90.00
_cell.angle_gamma   90.00
#
_symmetry.space_group_name_H-M   'P 1'
#
loop_
_entity.id
_entity.type
_entity.pdbx_description
1 polymer ?
#
loop_
_entity_poly.entity_id
_entity_poly.type
_entity_poly.pdbx_seq_one_letter_code
_entity_poly.pdbx_strand_id
1 'polypeptide(L)'
;MSMKEFEIYLYKALYSNERGGQGQEHPSGFFPENGKTPSRPTDFHLSSVQHSPNEPVQLQGKMPEWAACLSEIMKYNPKAVSELKHPLPHMSFVTFFVPFLLFAQERMSKAFSEFEKQEGGLSGIIDAAGYQDGIMSELHQCLDKLATRTLITELNVAREDGRLKGASPEERYVYFVEQYISDPEIYREFFELYPVLGRLMAEKVLRVLEIHEEIIGRFLSDRSLIAKKFNIASPELVGFEGDLGDSHKNGQSVKVLVLNNGKLVYKPRSLSIDEHYRELLNWLNGRGMKYSLRAAEVLDRGNYGWQEFVKHEGCSSEEELERFYFRQGGHLAILYGLRSVDFHNENIIASGEHPILIDLETLFDNHVSIFAQNQNLHVTALELKHSVLSSMMLPVKFKHDEVLDFDLSGIGGKGGQQSKKAKGYAVLNYGEDRMSLKETSLTTEEKLNAPKLNGRPVSAVFYTDFIVEGFKNAYAIMMKHKEELAGPSGFLNLFKHDEVRHVFRPTHVYGKFLEASTHPDYLTAGDKREQLFDYMWMLAKQSEKANVFIPDEIVDLLLHDIPYFTFYAGGTSLLNSRGEESEGFYETSSIDLAKKKIQSFSEKDLNHQLRYISLSMATLIENVWDHAESGLGQKETVADLGKEVKHIADDLLQKAIYSERGEGPFWISNNAGDEKMVFLSPLPMGLYDGMAGLAIFFAQAGKVLNEQVYTDTARSMIEEIQKEESYWVQNGNSHSAFFGTGSFIYLYSYLGSLWEDDSLLERALNLIPRVLDQPNQTQNPDFIAGDSGLLTVLVNLYEIKQHPAVLDSIRQVLSRLNDRIGRLLDSIEQDAVSLTGFSHGLTGIAFSIAKAAKVIHDDSCKELVLKLVEEEDRYFQKDHLNWLDLRNDSHTLSPSYWCHGAPGILLGRAHIQAFIPELTTRTLKLQEALQSSLNLADCQNHSLCHGLIGNLNILLDIKRLNRELHVPDDIFCIYKTKNRGWKTGLHSDVESLGMFVGTAGIAYGLLRLLDESVPSVLTLDIPTGR
;
A
#
# COMPACT_ATOMS: atom_id res chain seq x y z
N MET A 1 19.16 31.35 -40.39
CA MET A 1 19.84 30.06 -40.66
C MET A 1 19.10 29.35 -41.81
N SER A 2 19.79 28.80 -42.81
CA SER A 2 19.19 27.95 -43.86
C SER A 2 18.73 26.61 -43.30
N MET A 3 17.79 25.89 -43.94
CA MET A 3 17.32 24.59 -43.45
C MET A 3 18.45 23.59 -43.20
N LYS A 4 19.46 23.58 -44.08
CA LYS A 4 20.65 22.74 -43.95
C LYS A 4 21.51 23.10 -42.74
N GLU A 5 21.55 24.38 -42.36
CA GLU A 5 22.28 24.82 -41.16
C GLU A 5 21.48 24.53 -39.88
N PHE A 6 20.15 24.61 -39.92
CA PHE A 6 19.26 24.23 -38.81
C PHE A 6 19.35 22.73 -38.49
N GLU A 7 19.37 21.89 -39.52
CA GLU A 7 19.61 20.45 -39.41
C GLU A 7 20.94 20.14 -38.69
N ILE A 8 22.00 20.87 -39.03
CA ILE A 8 23.31 20.74 -38.38
C ILE A 8 23.27 21.23 -36.93
N TYR A 9 22.55 22.30 -36.64
CA TYR A 9 22.38 22.83 -35.28
C TYR A 9 21.67 21.82 -34.37
N LEU A 10 20.53 21.27 -34.80
CA LEU A 10 19.77 20.29 -34.01
C LEU A 10 20.60 19.05 -33.67
N TYR A 11 21.36 18.56 -34.64
CA TYR A 11 22.28 17.46 -34.42
C TYR A 11 23.35 17.83 -33.38
N LYS A 12 23.99 19.00 -33.51
CA LYS A 12 25.00 19.44 -32.55
C LYS A 12 24.45 19.64 -31.14
N ALA A 13 23.29 20.28 -30.98
CA ALA A 13 22.68 20.54 -29.68
C ALA A 13 22.32 19.26 -28.89
N LEU A 14 22.13 18.14 -29.59
CA LEU A 14 21.83 16.84 -28.97
C LEU A 14 23.08 15.98 -28.70
N TYR A 15 24.22 16.28 -29.32
CA TYR A 15 25.45 15.48 -29.24
C TYR A 15 26.69 16.27 -28.79
N SER A 16 26.57 17.56 -28.47
CA SER A 16 27.69 18.40 -28.01
C SER A 16 28.01 18.16 -26.53
N ASN A 17 29.12 17.46 -26.26
CA ASN A 17 29.75 17.32 -24.94
C ASN A 17 30.50 18.59 -24.50
N GLU A 18 29.97 19.79 -24.71
CA GLU A 18 30.60 21.00 -24.20
C GLU A 18 30.18 21.23 -22.73
N ARG A 19 31.04 20.78 -21.81
CA ARG A 19 30.99 21.21 -20.40
C ARG A 19 31.29 22.73 -20.32
N GLY A 20 30.29 23.54 -20.61
CA GLY A 20 30.29 24.98 -20.35
C GLY A 20 29.91 25.24 -18.89
N GLY A 21 30.90 25.19 -17.99
CA GLY A 21 30.71 25.63 -16.61
C GLY A 21 30.53 27.14 -16.53
N GLN A 22 29.40 27.59 -15.97
CA GLN A 22 29.32 28.77 -15.11
C GLN A 22 28.10 28.60 -14.19
N GLY A 23 28.35 28.58 -12.88
CA GLY A 23 27.32 28.35 -11.87
C GLY A 23 26.23 29.41 -11.89
N GLN A 24 24.98 28.96 -11.88
CA GLN A 24 23.86 29.75 -11.40
C GLN A 24 23.14 28.93 -10.32
N GLU A 25 23.09 29.51 -9.12
CA GLU A 25 22.27 29.06 -8.02
C GLU A 25 20.79 29.23 -8.40
N HIS A 26 20.01 28.14 -8.36
CA HIS A 26 18.54 28.19 -8.42
C HIS A 26 17.93 27.75 -7.08
N PRO A 27 16.73 28.24 -6.75
CA PRO A 27 16.25 28.33 -5.38
C PRO A 27 15.84 26.97 -4.82
N SER A 28 16.23 26.76 -3.57
CA SER A 28 15.93 25.60 -2.72
C SER A 28 14.43 25.43 -2.46
N GLY A 29 13.95 24.19 -2.58
CA GLY A 29 12.77 23.73 -1.87
C GLY A 29 12.18 22.50 -2.53
N PHE A 30 12.73 21.30 -2.23
CA PHE A 30 12.04 19.99 -2.19
C PHE A 30 12.99 18.78 -2.09
N PHE A 31 14.18 18.86 -1.46
CA PHE A 31 15.02 17.67 -1.29
C PHE A 31 15.80 17.67 0.04
N PRO A 32 16.00 16.52 0.71
CA PRO A 32 16.86 16.41 1.89
C PRO A 32 18.31 16.78 1.58
N GLU A 33 19.00 17.40 2.53
CA GLU A 33 20.28 18.15 2.43
C GLU A 33 21.55 17.40 1.96
N ASN A 34 21.50 16.23 1.32
CA ASN A 34 22.70 15.50 0.87
C ASN A 34 22.83 15.38 -0.66
N GLY A 35 22.71 16.52 -1.35
CA GLY A 35 22.77 16.67 -2.82
C GLY A 35 24.11 16.34 -3.48
N LYS A 36 24.45 15.05 -3.58
CA LYS A 36 25.40 14.54 -4.58
C LYS A 36 24.69 13.49 -5.44
N THR A 37 24.54 13.77 -6.73
CA THR A 37 24.16 12.78 -7.75
C THR A 37 25.09 11.56 -7.63
N PRO A 38 24.57 10.33 -7.55
CA PRO A 38 25.41 9.12 -7.59
C PRO A 38 26.28 9.13 -8.85
N SER A 39 27.58 8.89 -8.70
CA SER A 39 28.49 8.81 -9.85
C SER A 39 28.27 7.50 -10.61
N ARG A 40 27.87 7.62 -11.88
CA ARG A 40 27.94 6.59 -12.93
C ARG A 40 29.29 5.84 -12.86
N PRO A 41 29.36 4.52 -13.07
CA PRO A 41 30.62 3.83 -13.29
C PRO A 41 31.39 4.51 -14.43
N THR A 42 32.68 4.80 -14.25
CA THR A 42 33.50 5.61 -15.17
C THR A 42 33.61 5.06 -16.60
N ASP A 43 33.22 3.80 -16.81
CA ASP A 43 33.33 3.09 -18.09
C ASP A 43 32.03 3.06 -18.90
N PHE A 44 30.91 3.54 -18.34
CA PHE A 44 29.66 3.62 -19.08
C PHE A 44 29.64 4.98 -19.78
N HIS A 45 29.79 5.03 -21.10
CA HIS A 45 29.41 6.17 -21.94
C HIS A 45 28.41 5.64 -22.96
N LEU A 46 27.22 6.24 -23.04
CA LEU A 46 26.20 5.88 -24.04
C LEU A 46 26.62 6.28 -25.46
N SER A 47 27.78 6.95 -25.59
CA SER A 47 28.53 7.07 -26.82
C SER A 47 29.59 5.96 -26.88
N SER A 48 29.31 4.84 -27.54
CA SER A 48 30.34 3.95 -28.09
C SER A 48 31.10 4.58 -29.27
N VAL A 49 31.30 5.89 -29.22
CA VAL A 49 32.23 6.62 -30.05
C VAL A 49 33.16 7.35 -29.07
N GLN A 50 34.31 6.72 -28.78
CA GLN A 50 35.43 7.41 -28.14
C GLN A 50 35.88 8.54 -29.07
N HIS A 51 35.42 9.76 -28.82
CA HIS A 51 36.00 10.94 -29.42
C HIS A 51 36.65 11.79 -28.34
N SER A 52 37.94 12.07 -28.57
CA SER A 52 38.74 13.00 -27.79
C SER A 52 38.04 14.37 -27.74
N PRO A 53 38.00 15.06 -26.59
CA PRO A 53 37.19 16.27 -26.38
C PRO A 53 37.63 17.50 -27.20
N ASN A 54 38.57 17.37 -28.14
CA ASN A 54 39.11 18.49 -28.93
C ASN A 54 39.18 18.21 -30.46
N GLU A 55 38.54 17.15 -30.97
CA GLU A 55 38.44 16.95 -32.44
C GLU A 55 37.01 17.23 -32.94
N PRO A 56 36.83 18.10 -33.95
CA PRO A 56 35.53 18.30 -34.58
C PRO A 56 35.11 16.99 -35.25
N VAL A 57 33.96 16.45 -34.85
CA VAL A 57 33.34 15.27 -35.46
C VAL A 57 33.21 15.50 -36.96
N GLN A 58 34.06 14.86 -37.77
CA GLN A 58 33.87 14.81 -39.21
C GLN A 58 32.68 13.87 -39.48
N LEU A 59 31.52 14.47 -39.72
CA LEU A 59 30.27 13.81 -40.11
C LEU A 59 30.46 12.99 -41.40
N GLN A 60 30.75 11.70 -41.27
CA GLN A 60 30.61 10.74 -42.37
C GLN A 60 29.15 10.27 -42.47
N GLY A 61 28.31 11.04 -43.17
CA GLY A 61 27.20 10.51 -43.96
C GLY A 61 25.88 10.16 -43.25
N LYS A 62 24.81 10.83 -43.70
CA LYS A 62 23.37 10.71 -43.36
C LYS A 62 22.91 11.31 -42.03
N MET A 63 21.91 12.17 -42.16
CA MET A 63 21.14 12.78 -41.06
C MET A 63 20.32 11.72 -40.34
N PRO A 64 20.18 11.78 -38.99
CA PRO A 64 19.28 10.88 -38.26
C PRO A 64 17.84 10.95 -38.78
N GLU A 65 17.13 9.84 -38.72
CA GLU A 65 15.78 9.73 -39.26
C GLU A 65 14.80 10.73 -38.65
N TRP A 66 14.84 10.92 -37.33
CA TRP A 66 13.99 11.90 -36.64
C TRP A 66 14.26 13.33 -37.12
N ALA A 67 15.52 13.68 -37.44
CA ALA A 67 15.90 15.01 -37.89
C ALA A 67 15.44 15.23 -39.34
N ALA A 68 15.53 14.20 -40.18
CA ALA A 68 14.96 14.20 -41.53
C ALA A 68 13.44 14.36 -41.49
N CYS A 69 12.76 13.60 -40.63
CA CYS A 69 11.33 13.71 -40.40
C CYS A 69 10.94 15.13 -39.95
N LEU A 70 11.62 15.68 -38.94
CA LEU A 70 11.35 17.02 -38.45
C LEU A 70 11.57 18.07 -39.55
N SER A 71 12.64 17.95 -40.35
CA SER A 71 12.91 18.85 -41.48
C SER A 71 11.78 18.83 -42.52
N GLU A 72 11.23 17.64 -42.84
CA GLU A 72 10.06 17.53 -43.72
C GLU A 72 8.80 18.12 -43.09
N ILE A 73 8.55 17.86 -41.80
CA ILE A 73 7.42 18.43 -41.05
C ILE A 73 7.45 19.96 -41.08
N MET A 74 8.63 20.58 -40.92
CA MET A 74 8.76 22.04 -40.92
C MET A 74 8.48 22.70 -42.29
N LYS A 75 8.30 21.93 -43.36
CA LYS A 75 7.90 22.49 -44.68
C LYS A 75 6.41 22.82 -44.74
N TYR A 76 5.59 22.21 -43.88
CA TYR A 76 4.16 22.48 -43.83
C TYR A 76 3.90 23.81 -43.11
N ASN A 77 2.89 24.55 -43.59
CA ASN A 77 2.51 25.83 -43.02
C ASN A 77 1.71 25.64 -41.72
N PRO A 78 2.16 26.13 -40.54
CA PRO A 78 1.42 26.03 -39.28
C PRO A 78 0.01 26.64 -39.32
N LYS A 79 -0.23 27.60 -40.23
CA LYS A 79 -1.54 28.27 -40.40
C LYS A 79 -2.51 27.51 -41.31
N ALA A 80 -2.10 26.38 -41.91
CA ALA A 80 -2.92 25.59 -42.83
C ALA A 80 -3.97 24.70 -42.12
N VAL A 81 -4.62 25.19 -41.07
CA VAL A 81 -5.61 24.44 -40.26
C VAL A 81 -6.74 23.90 -41.13
N SER A 82 -7.17 24.66 -42.16
CA SER A 82 -8.23 24.27 -43.09
C SER A 82 -7.88 23.09 -44.00
N GLU A 83 -6.61 22.68 -44.06
CA GLU A 83 -6.14 21.54 -44.86
C GLU A 83 -6.20 20.20 -44.09
N LEU A 84 -6.47 20.25 -42.78
CA LEU A 84 -6.75 19.07 -41.97
C LEU A 84 -8.10 18.49 -42.39
N LYS A 85 -8.11 17.21 -42.79
CA LYS A 85 -9.30 16.48 -43.24
C LYS A 85 -10.04 15.79 -42.09
N HIS A 86 -9.36 15.63 -40.96
CA HIS A 86 -9.81 14.82 -39.82
C HIS A 86 -10.04 15.72 -38.60
N PRO A 87 -11.06 15.44 -37.77
CA PRO A 87 -11.36 16.22 -36.58
C PRO A 87 -10.29 16.02 -35.50
N LEU A 88 -10.08 17.04 -34.66
CA LEU A 88 -9.16 17.00 -33.52
C LEU A 88 -9.92 16.98 -32.18
N PRO A 89 -9.35 16.37 -31.13
CA PRO A 89 -10.02 16.24 -29.83
C PRO A 89 -10.18 17.59 -29.11
N HIS A 90 -9.29 18.55 -29.34
CA HIS A 90 -9.41 19.94 -28.90
C HIS A 90 -8.60 20.87 -29.80
N MET A 91 -8.85 22.18 -29.69
CA MET A 91 -8.20 23.21 -30.51
C MET A 91 -7.12 24.02 -29.77
N SER A 92 -6.79 23.68 -28.52
CA SER A 92 -5.70 24.38 -27.82
C SER A 92 -4.37 24.21 -28.54
N PHE A 93 -3.66 25.32 -28.73
CA PHE A 93 -2.39 25.40 -29.46
C PHE A 93 -2.42 24.76 -30.86
N VAL A 94 -3.59 24.63 -31.50
CA VAL A 94 -3.78 23.77 -32.68
C VAL A 94 -2.77 24.03 -33.82
N THR A 95 -2.45 25.28 -34.11
CA THR A 95 -1.54 25.69 -35.18
C THR A 95 -0.13 25.16 -34.98
N PHE A 96 0.29 24.93 -33.73
CA PHE A 96 1.57 24.31 -33.41
C PHE A 96 1.63 22.85 -33.87
N PHE A 97 0.51 22.12 -33.78
CA PHE A 97 0.45 20.70 -34.16
C PHE A 97 0.15 20.48 -35.65
N VAL A 98 -0.41 21.47 -36.36
CA VAL A 98 -0.78 21.37 -37.79
C VAL A 98 0.32 20.77 -38.67
N PRO A 99 1.60 21.21 -38.62
CA PRO A 99 2.62 20.66 -39.49
C PRO A 99 2.84 19.15 -39.30
N PHE A 100 2.81 18.69 -38.06
CA PHE A 100 2.95 17.28 -37.71
C PHE A 100 1.76 16.45 -38.22
N LEU A 101 0.55 16.98 -38.04
CA LEU A 101 -0.68 16.32 -38.45
C LEU A 101 -0.84 16.25 -39.98
N LEU A 102 -0.44 17.30 -40.72
CA LEU A 102 -0.46 17.28 -42.18
C LEU A 102 0.54 16.28 -42.77
N PHE A 103 1.75 16.21 -42.19
CA PHE A 103 2.74 15.19 -42.56
C PHE A 103 2.19 13.78 -42.32
N ALA A 104 1.60 13.53 -41.15
CA ALA A 104 1.00 12.25 -40.80
C ALA A 104 -0.18 11.89 -41.73
N GLN A 105 -1.05 12.85 -42.04
CA GLN A 105 -2.17 12.69 -42.97
C GLN A 105 -1.70 12.29 -44.37
N GLU A 106 -0.64 12.92 -44.89
CA GLU A 106 -0.08 12.57 -46.20
C GLU A 106 0.53 11.15 -46.20
N ARG A 107 1.27 10.80 -45.14
CA ARG A 107 1.86 9.45 -45.00
C ARG A 107 0.79 8.36 -44.90
N MET A 108 -0.23 8.54 -44.06
CA MET A 108 -1.32 7.57 -43.95
C MET A 108 -2.14 7.47 -45.24
N SER A 109 -2.40 8.58 -45.93
CA SER A 109 -3.10 8.54 -47.23
C SER A 109 -2.35 7.66 -48.24
N LYS A 110 -1.01 7.73 -48.26
CA LYS A 110 -0.16 6.87 -49.11
C LYS A 110 -0.23 5.41 -48.66
N ALA A 111 -0.06 5.12 -47.36
CA ALA A 111 -0.13 3.77 -46.82
C ALA A 111 -1.47 3.08 -47.11
N PHE A 112 -2.60 3.77 -46.89
CA PHE A 112 -3.93 3.25 -47.21
C PHE A 112 -4.12 3.01 -48.72
N SER A 113 -3.58 3.87 -49.57
CA SER A 113 -3.60 3.65 -51.03
C SER A 113 -2.78 2.41 -51.45
N GLU A 114 -1.75 2.06 -50.69
CA GLU A 114 -0.96 0.84 -50.92
C GLU A 114 -1.70 -0.41 -50.46
N PHE A 115 -2.30 -0.38 -49.27
CA PHE A 115 -3.17 -1.47 -48.80
C PHE A 115 -4.35 -1.72 -49.74
N GLU A 116 -4.98 -0.65 -50.26
CA GLU A 116 -6.07 -0.78 -51.23
C GLU A 116 -5.64 -1.49 -52.52
N LYS A 117 -4.44 -1.19 -53.02
CA LYS A 117 -3.87 -1.88 -54.19
C LYS A 117 -3.55 -3.35 -53.90
N GLN A 118 -3.07 -3.66 -52.70
CA GLN A 118 -2.70 -5.02 -52.32
C GLN A 118 -3.93 -5.92 -52.17
N GLU A 119 -5.00 -5.41 -51.54
CA GLU A 119 -6.22 -6.18 -51.27
C GLU A 119 -7.24 -6.17 -52.44
N GLY A 120 -7.04 -5.33 -53.44
CA GLY A 120 -8.00 -5.15 -54.55
C GLY A 120 -9.25 -4.36 -54.15
N GLY A 121 -9.15 -3.56 -53.07
CA GLY A 121 -10.21 -2.73 -52.50
C GLY A 121 -10.35 -2.90 -50.98
N LEU A 122 -10.47 -1.80 -50.23
CA LEU A 122 -10.67 -1.83 -48.76
C LEU A 122 -12.14 -1.74 -48.32
N SER A 123 -13.06 -1.46 -49.25
CA SER A 123 -14.49 -1.29 -48.97
C SER A 123 -15.08 -2.56 -48.35
N GLY A 124 -15.72 -2.45 -47.17
CA GLY A 124 -16.24 -3.61 -46.43
C GLY A 124 -15.17 -4.43 -45.70
N ILE A 125 -13.95 -3.90 -45.60
CA ILE A 125 -12.81 -4.49 -44.88
C ILE A 125 -12.26 -3.50 -43.86
N ILE A 126 -12.04 -2.24 -44.26
CA ILE A 126 -11.60 -1.15 -43.39
C ILE A 126 -12.35 0.14 -43.77
N ASP A 127 -12.94 0.82 -42.80
CA ASP A 127 -13.34 2.23 -42.94
C ASP A 127 -12.08 3.10 -42.84
N ALA A 128 -11.44 3.34 -43.98
CA ALA A 128 -10.18 4.07 -44.05
C ALA A 128 -10.30 5.51 -43.50
N ALA A 129 -11.44 6.17 -43.69
CA ALA A 129 -11.64 7.54 -43.21
C ALA A 129 -11.77 7.55 -41.68
N GLY A 130 -12.67 6.72 -41.13
CA GLY A 130 -12.88 6.61 -39.68
C GLY A 130 -11.63 6.14 -38.93
N TYR A 131 -10.85 5.22 -39.51
CA TYR A 131 -9.60 4.78 -38.88
C TYR A 131 -8.53 5.88 -38.91
N GLN A 132 -8.41 6.65 -39.99
CA GLN A 132 -7.49 7.79 -40.06
C GLN A 132 -7.85 8.91 -39.07
N ASP A 133 -9.15 9.17 -38.84
CA ASP A 133 -9.60 10.09 -37.78
C ASP A 133 -9.03 9.67 -36.42
N GLY A 134 -9.08 8.37 -36.10
CA GLY A 134 -8.52 7.80 -34.89
C GLY A 134 -7.01 8.05 -34.75
N ILE A 135 -6.24 7.80 -35.82
CA ILE A 135 -4.77 8.02 -35.82
C ILE A 135 -4.44 9.50 -35.58
N MET A 136 -5.16 10.42 -36.24
CA MET A 136 -4.93 11.86 -36.06
C MET A 136 -5.25 12.32 -34.64
N SER A 137 -6.32 11.77 -34.05
CA SER A 137 -6.70 12.04 -32.66
C SER A 137 -5.65 11.54 -31.67
N GLU A 138 -5.19 10.28 -31.81
CA GLU A 138 -4.13 9.72 -30.96
C GLU A 138 -2.83 10.54 -31.09
N LEU A 139 -2.41 10.84 -32.32
CA LEU A 139 -1.20 11.61 -32.56
C LEU A 139 -1.27 13.00 -31.92
N HIS A 140 -2.38 13.71 -32.09
CA HIS A 140 -2.58 15.02 -31.46
C HIS A 140 -2.48 14.93 -29.94
N GLN A 141 -3.11 13.94 -29.30
CA GLN A 141 -3.04 13.76 -27.85
C GLN A 141 -1.61 13.46 -27.38
N CYS A 142 -0.89 12.57 -28.06
CA CYS A 142 0.49 12.25 -27.71
C CYS A 142 1.42 13.47 -27.84
N LEU A 143 1.27 14.25 -28.90
CA LEU A 143 2.06 15.46 -29.13
C LEU A 143 1.72 16.56 -28.13
N ASP A 144 0.44 16.72 -27.78
CA ASP A 144 0.00 17.67 -26.76
C ASP A 144 0.57 17.32 -25.38
N LYS A 145 0.50 16.05 -24.95
CA LYS A 145 1.10 15.58 -23.70
C LYS A 145 2.60 15.91 -23.60
N LEU A 146 3.34 15.87 -24.71
CA LEU A 146 4.77 16.22 -24.76
C LEU A 146 5.03 17.73 -24.73
N ALA A 147 4.22 18.53 -25.44
CA ALA A 147 4.51 19.92 -25.71
C ALA A 147 3.82 20.92 -24.76
N THR A 148 2.69 20.55 -24.15
CA THR A 148 1.81 21.50 -23.44
C THR A 148 2.51 22.28 -22.33
N ARG A 149 3.41 21.67 -21.55
CA ARG A 149 4.20 22.37 -20.52
C ARG A 149 5.06 23.48 -21.12
N THR A 150 5.73 23.18 -22.21
CA THR A 150 6.59 24.12 -22.93
C THR A 150 5.79 25.21 -23.62
N LEU A 151 4.65 24.87 -24.24
CA LEU A 151 3.76 25.84 -24.87
C LEU A 151 3.15 26.82 -23.87
N ILE A 152 2.75 26.33 -22.68
CA ILE A 152 2.31 27.19 -21.57
C ILE A 152 3.45 28.11 -21.11
N THR A 153 4.66 27.59 -21.02
CA THR A 153 5.84 28.39 -20.63
C THR A 153 6.10 29.51 -21.62
N GLU A 154 6.15 29.20 -22.92
CA GLU A 154 6.37 30.18 -23.98
C GLU A 154 5.22 31.19 -24.13
N LEU A 155 3.97 30.78 -23.87
CA LEU A 155 2.84 31.70 -23.79
C LEU A 155 3.04 32.74 -22.68
N ASN A 156 3.48 32.31 -21.50
CA ASN A 156 3.74 33.20 -20.37
C ASN A 156 4.93 34.12 -20.64
N VAL A 157 6.02 33.61 -21.24
CA VAL A 157 7.18 34.41 -21.67
C VAL A 157 6.76 35.49 -22.68
N ALA A 158 6.01 35.12 -23.72
CA ALA A 158 5.53 36.05 -24.72
C ALA A 158 4.57 37.11 -24.15
N ARG A 159 3.76 36.75 -23.14
CA ARG A 159 2.92 37.70 -22.41
C ARG A 159 3.77 38.69 -21.62
N GLU A 160 4.73 38.22 -20.84
CA GLU A 160 5.56 39.06 -19.98
C GLU A 160 6.45 40.01 -20.77
N ASP A 161 6.92 39.58 -21.94
CA ASP A 161 7.68 40.40 -22.87
C ASP A 161 6.82 41.36 -23.72
N GLY A 162 5.50 41.36 -23.53
CA GLY A 162 4.60 42.25 -24.26
C GLY A 162 4.49 41.94 -25.77
N ARG A 163 4.76 40.70 -26.17
CA ARG A 163 4.76 40.26 -27.58
C ARG A 163 3.36 39.90 -28.11
N LEU A 164 2.39 39.71 -27.21
CA LEU A 164 1.01 39.33 -27.54
C LEU A 164 0.12 40.56 -27.82
N LYS A 165 -0.77 40.45 -28.82
CA LYS A 165 -1.74 41.51 -29.15
C LYS A 165 -3.16 41.06 -28.83
N GLY A 166 -3.95 41.95 -28.25
CA GLY A 166 -5.34 41.68 -27.86
C GLY A 166 -5.75 42.48 -26.63
N ALA A 167 -6.99 42.95 -26.58
CA ALA A 167 -7.54 43.69 -25.46
C ALA A 167 -7.83 42.76 -24.26
N SER A 168 -8.23 41.51 -24.51
CA SER A 168 -8.52 40.51 -23.47
C SER A 168 -7.44 39.40 -23.38
N PRO A 169 -7.37 38.67 -22.26
CA PRO A 169 -6.54 37.46 -22.12
C PRO A 169 -6.76 36.43 -23.23
N GLU A 170 -8.01 36.23 -23.64
CA GLU A 170 -8.42 35.27 -24.67
C GLU A 170 -7.95 35.75 -26.05
N GLU A 171 -8.12 37.03 -26.37
CA GLU A 171 -7.63 37.60 -27.63
C GLU A 171 -6.10 37.48 -27.74
N ARG A 172 -5.37 37.67 -26.62
CA ARG A 172 -3.91 37.50 -26.58
C ARG A 172 -3.48 36.03 -26.73
N TYR A 173 -4.24 35.10 -26.17
CA TYR A 173 -4.03 33.66 -26.41
C TYR A 173 -4.27 33.30 -27.88
N VAL A 174 -5.37 33.76 -28.48
CA VAL A 174 -5.65 33.54 -29.91
C VAL A 174 -4.53 34.14 -30.77
N TYR A 175 -4.01 35.33 -30.43
CA TYR A 175 -2.86 35.89 -31.12
C TYR A 175 -1.61 35.02 -30.95
N PHE A 176 -1.35 34.48 -29.77
CA PHE A 176 -0.24 33.54 -29.54
C PHE A 176 -0.34 32.35 -30.50
N VAL A 177 -1.49 31.68 -30.53
CA VAL A 177 -1.72 30.48 -31.35
C VAL A 177 -1.73 30.82 -32.84
N GLU A 178 -2.55 31.76 -33.29
CA GLU A 178 -2.80 31.99 -34.71
C GLU A 178 -1.73 32.83 -35.40
N GLN A 179 -0.98 33.68 -34.66
CA GLN A 179 -0.06 34.63 -35.26
C GLN A 179 1.39 34.52 -34.78
N TYR A 180 1.62 34.27 -33.48
CA TYR A 180 2.96 34.27 -32.90
C TYR A 180 3.68 32.93 -33.06
N ILE A 181 3.16 31.86 -32.43
CA ILE A 181 3.80 30.53 -32.46
C ILE A 181 3.72 29.86 -33.84
N SER A 182 2.78 30.31 -34.67
CA SER A 182 2.59 29.85 -36.05
C SER A 182 3.40 30.64 -37.09
N ASP A 183 4.19 31.63 -36.66
CA ASP A 183 5.14 32.31 -37.53
C ASP A 183 6.32 31.37 -37.87
N PRO A 184 6.70 31.19 -39.15
CA PRO A 184 7.74 30.24 -39.53
C PRO A 184 9.12 30.48 -38.91
N GLU A 185 9.47 31.72 -38.57
CA GLU A 185 10.74 32.02 -37.90
C GLU A 185 10.66 31.66 -36.42
N ILE A 186 9.60 32.09 -35.72
CA ILE A 186 9.37 31.76 -34.30
C ILE A 186 9.21 30.24 -34.10
N TYR A 187 8.50 29.56 -34.99
CA TYR A 187 8.32 28.11 -34.94
C TYR A 187 9.65 27.36 -35.08
N ARG A 188 10.56 27.88 -35.93
CA ARG A 188 11.92 27.35 -36.03
C ARG A 188 12.70 27.62 -34.74
N GLU A 189 12.72 28.87 -34.28
CA GLU A 189 13.41 29.28 -33.03
C GLU A 189 12.95 28.46 -31.82
N PHE A 190 11.66 28.10 -31.75
CA PHE A 190 11.12 27.23 -30.71
C PHE A 190 11.83 25.86 -30.68
N PHE A 191 12.02 25.21 -31.82
CA PHE A 191 12.75 23.93 -31.88
C PHE A 191 14.28 24.11 -31.79
N GLU A 192 14.81 25.30 -32.07
CA GLU A 192 16.20 25.63 -31.76
C GLU A 192 16.43 25.72 -30.24
N LEU A 193 15.44 26.23 -29.51
CA LEU A 193 15.44 26.35 -28.05
C LEU A 193 15.13 25.01 -27.36
N TYR A 194 14.22 24.20 -27.93
CA TYR A 194 13.79 22.90 -27.40
C TYR A 194 14.07 21.74 -28.38
N PRO A 195 15.34 21.47 -28.73
CA PRO A 195 15.69 20.46 -29.73
C PRO A 195 15.30 19.04 -29.31
N VAL A 196 15.29 18.74 -28.00
CA VAL A 196 14.87 17.43 -27.49
C VAL A 196 13.36 17.23 -27.69
N LEU A 197 12.55 18.28 -27.52
CA LEU A 197 11.11 18.21 -27.79
C LEU A 197 10.85 17.93 -29.27
N GLY A 198 11.55 18.63 -30.17
CA GLY A 198 11.48 18.39 -31.62
C GLY A 198 11.80 16.94 -31.98
N ARG A 199 12.86 16.39 -31.38
CA ARG A 199 13.21 14.96 -31.54
C ARG A 199 12.10 14.04 -31.04
N LEU A 200 11.62 14.23 -29.81
CA LEU A 200 10.59 13.38 -29.21
C LEU A 200 9.29 13.38 -30.03
N MET A 201 8.86 14.56 -30.50
CA MET A 201 7.67 14.71 -31.32
C MET A 201 7.82 14.03 -32.68
N ALA A 202 8.95 14.24 -33.37
CA ALA A 202 9.22 13.60 -34.67
C ALA A 202 9.30 12.08 -34.56
N GLU A 203 9.99 11.55 -33.54
CA GLU A 203 10.05 10.11 -33.26
C GLU A 203 8.66 9.56 -32.93
N LYS A 204 7.86 10.26 -32.13
CA LYS A 204 6.49 9.83 -31.78
C LYS A 204 5.60 9.73 -33.02
N VAL A 205 5.68 10.69 -33.94
CA VAL A 205 4.95 10.65 -35.22
C VAL A 205 5.34 9.44 -36.03
N LEU A 206 6.64 9.20 -36.25
CA LEU A 206 7.11 8.05 -37.03
C LEU A 206 6.60 6.72 -36.44
N ARG A 207 6.78 6.54 -35.13
CA ARG A 207 6.41 5.30 -34.43
C ARG A 207 4.90 5.05 -34.45
N VAL A 208 4.07 6.06 -34.17
CA VAL A 208 2.60 5.90 -34.20
C VAL A 208 2.13 5.44 -35.59
N LEU A 209 2.68 6.04 -36.65
CA LEU A 209 2.32 5.68 -38.02
C LEU A 209 2.76 4.24 -38.35
N GLU A 210 3.98 3.85 -37.98
CA GLU A 210 4.50 2.50 -38.18
C GLU A 210 3.70 1.44 -37.42
N ILE A 211 3.31 1.72 -36.17
CA ILE A 211 2.47 0.83 -35.37
C ILE A 211 1.11 0.60 -36.03
N HIS A 212 0.48 1.65 -36.55
CA HIS A 212 -0.82 1.50 -37.22
C HIS A 212 -0.71 0.82 -38.59
N GLU A 213 0.35 1.09 -39.36
CA GLU A 213 0.66 0.33 -40.58
C GLU A 213 0.81 -1.16 -40.26
N GLU A 214 1.51 -1.50 -39.17
CA GLU A 214 1.68 -2.88 -38.70
C GLU A 214 0.36 -3.52 -38.24
N ILE A 215 -0.46 -2.82 -37.45
CA ILE A 215 -1.76 -3.31 -36.99
C ILE A 215 -2.69 -3.59 -38.17
N ILE A 216 -2.74 -2.69 -39.15
CA ILE A 216 -3.56 -2.85 -40.36
C ILE A 216 -3.08 -4.07 -41.15
N GLY A 217 -1.77 -4.19 -41.40
CA GLY A 217 -1.20 -5.34 -42.11
C GLY A 217 -1.49 -6.67 -41.42
N ARG A 218 -1.36 -6.71 -40.08
CA ARG A 218 -1.69 -7.89 -39.26
C ARG A 218 -3.17 -8.21 -39.30
N PHE A 219 -4.05 -7.20 -39.20
CA PHE A 219 -5.50 -7.40 -39.28
C PHE A 219 -5.92 -7.96 -40.64
N LEU A 220 -5.42 -7.40 -41.74
CA LEU A 220 -5.72 -7.88 -43.10
C LEU A 220 -5.29 -9.34 -43.28
N SER A 221 -4.08 -9.67 -42.84
CA SER A 221 -3.52 -11.04 -42.91
C SER A 221 -4.34 -12.05 -42.10
N ASP A 222 -4.87 -11.61 -40.95
CA ASP A 222 -5.47 -12.50 -39.95
C ASP A 222 -7.00 -12.51 -39.99
N ARG A 223 -7.61 -11.65 -40.79
CA ARG A 223 -9.05 -11.38 -40.84
C ARG A 223 -9.93 -12.64 -40.86
N SER A 224 -9.56 -13.62 -41.69
CA SER A 224 -10.30 -14.88 -41.81
C SER A 224 -10.22 -15.75 -40.55
N LEU A 225 -9.06 -15.75 -39.88
CA LEU A 225 -8.83 -16.47 -38.64
C LEU A 225 -9.55 -15.77 -37.48
N ILE A 226 -9.52 -14.43 -37.43
CA ILE A 226 -10.28 -13.62 -36.48
C ILE A 226 -11.78 -13.93 -36.62
N ALA A 227 -12.31 -13.87 -37.84
CA ALA A 227 -13.71 -14.17 -38.12
C ALA A 227 -14.13 -15.56 -37.60
N LYS A 228 -13.29 -16.57 -37.85
CA LYS A 228 -13.53 -17.95 -37.40
C LYS A 228 -13.40 -18.11 -35.89
N LYS A 229 -12.34 -17.55 -35.28
CA LYS A 229 -12.01 -17.75 -33.87
C LYS A 229 -13.03 -17.06 -32.96
N PHE A 230 -13.39 -15.81 -33.27
CA PHE A 230 -14.27 -14.98 -32.43
C PHE A 230 -15.73 -14.99 -32.91
N ASN A 231 -16.05 -15.81 -33.92
CA ASN A 231 -17.38 -15.90 -34.53
C ASN A 231 -17.92 -14.54 -35.00
N ILE A 232 -17.06 -13.74 -35.61
CA ILE A 232 -17.37 -12.40 -36.13
C ILE A 232 -17.61 -12.51 -37.63
N ALA A 233 -18.84 -12.30 -38.08
CA ALA A 233 -19.18 -12.38 -39.49
C ALA A 233 -18.60 -11.16 -40.25
N SER A 234 -17.77 -11.40 -41.25
CA SER A 234 -17.19 -10.37 -42.14
C SER A 234 -16.65 -9.15 -41.37
N PRO A 235 -15.65 -9.31 -40.49
CA PRO A 235 -15.15 -8.23 -39.65
C PRO A 235 -14.64 -7.10 -40.53
N GLU A 236 -15.13 -5.89 -40.28
CA GLU A 236 -14.68 -4.65 -40.90
C GLU A 236 -14.12 -3.74 -39.82
N LEU A 237 -12.86 -3.29 -39.98
CA LEU A 237 -12.18 -2.42 -39.03
C LEU A 237 -12.64 -0.99 -39.24
N VAL A 238 -13.33 -0.42 -38.25
CA VAL A 238 -13.89 0.95 -38.36
C VAL A 238 -13.12 1.99 -37.57
N GLY A 239 -12.38 1.57 -36.55
CA GLY A 239 -11.62 2.47 -35.69
C GLY A 239 -10.91 1.70 -34.58
N PHE A 240 -10.44 2.44 -33.59
CA PHE A 240 -9.80 1.87 -32.41
C PHE A 240 -9.94 2.81 -31.21
N GLU A 241 -9.83 2.24 -30.02
CA GLU A 241 -9.63 2.96 -28.76
C GLU A 241 -8.16 2.72 -28.35
N GLY A 242 -7.39 3.80 -28.31
CA GLY A 242 -5.96 3.81 -27.96
C GLY A 242 -5.71 4.27 -26.52
N ASP A 243 -4.43 4.38 -26.13
CA ASP A 243 -3.99 4.85 -24.81
C ASP A 243 -4.43 3.96 -23.64
N LEU A 244 -4.62 2.65 -23.88
CA LEU A 244 -5.14 1.66 -22.90
C LEU A 244 -4.04 1.04 -22.02
N GLY A 245 -2.97 1.78 -21.76
CA GLY A 245 -1.83 1.33 -20.98
C GLY A 245 -0.54 2.02 -21.40
N ASP A 246 0.54 1.72 -20.69
CA ASP A 246 1.84 2.30 -20.94
C ASP A 246 2.45 1.83 -22.27
N SER A 247 3.20 2.72 -22.92
CA SER A 247 3.91 2.37 -24.16
C SER A 247 5.27 1.72 -23.87
N HIS A 248 5.59 0.70 -24.66
CA HIS A 248 6.79 -0.12 -24.53
C HIS A 248 7.35 -0.47 -25.92
N LYS A 249 8.57 -1.02 -25.99
CA LYS A 249 9.13 -1.61 -27.23
C LYS A 249 8.95 -0.69 -28.47
N ASN A 250 9.38 0.57 -28.37
CA ASN A 250 9.21 1.62 -29.39
C ASN A 250 7.75 2.07 -29.60
N GLY A 251 7.02 2.32 -28.53
CA GLY A 251 5.68 2.91 -28.56
C GLY A 251 4.52 1.92 -28.68
N GLN A 252 4.79 0.62 -28.75
CA GLN A 252 3.77 -0.43 -28.80
C GLN A 252 2.92 -0.41 -27.52
N SER A 253 1.62 -0.59 -27.69
CA SER A 253 0.64 -0.63 -26.60
C SER A 253 -0.56 -1.50 -27.01
N VAL A 254 -1.33 -1.94 -26.01
CA VAL A 254 -2.59 -2.66 -26.26
C VAL A 254 -3.59 -1.70 -26.92
N LYS A 255 -4.32 -2.18 -27.93
CA LYS A 255 -5.36 -1.41 -28.64
C LYS A 255 -6.67 -2.18 -28.66
N VAL A 256 -7.79 -1.52 -28.40
CA VAL A 256 -9.12 -2.09 -28.63
C VAL A 256 -9.58 -1.66 -30.02
N LEU A 257 -9.58 -2.59 -30.97
CA LEU A 257 -10.08 -2.35 -32.32
C LEU A 257 -11.61 -2.36 -32.31
N VAL A 258 -12.19 -1.33 -32.93
CA VAL A 258 -13.63 -1.21 -33.13
C VAL A 258 -13.95 -1.80 -34.51
N LEU A 259 -14.85 -2.78 -34.53
CA LEU A 259 -15.35 -3.42 -35.73
C LEU A 259 -16.80 -3.01 -35.99
N ASN A 260 -17.28 -3.18 -37.23
CA ASN A 260 -18.67 -2.90 -37.59
C ASN A 260 -19.73 -3.67 -36.75
N ASN A 261 -19.35 -4.79 -36.14
CA ASN A 261 -20.23 -5.69 -35.39
C ASN A 261 -19.65 -6.12 -34.03
N GLY A 262 -18.69 -5.39 -33.47
CA GLY A 262 -18.12 -5.71 -32.16
C GLY A 262 -16.80 -5.00 -31.88
N LYS A 263 -16.05 -5.53 -30.92
CA LYS A 263 -14.71 -5.06 -30.55
C LYS A 263 -13.75 -6.24 -30.44
N LEU A 264 -12.47 -5.97 -30.64
CA LEU A 264 -11.39 -6.95 -30.55
C LEU A 264 -10.16 -6.32 -29.91
N VAL A 265 -9.48 -7.01 -29.00
CA VAL A 265 -8.26 -6.49 -28.38
C VAL A 265 -7.05 -6.97 -29.17
N TYR A 266 -6.19 -6.05 -29.58
CA TYR A 266 -4.88 -6.32 -30.17
C TYR A 266 -3.80 -6.17 -29.11
N LYS A 267 -2.96 -7.19 -28.95
CA LYS A 267 -1.81 -7.17 -28.05
C LYS A 267 -0.52 -7.38 -28.85
N PRO A 268 0.46 -6.47 -28.76
CA PRO A 268 1.75 -6.59 -29.46
C PRO A 268 2.75 -7.51 -28.73
N ARG A 269 2.26 -8.66 -28.25
CA ARG A 269 3.04 -9.73 -27.60
C ARG A 269 2.43 -11.11 -27.88
N SER A 270 3.21 -12.16 -27.65
CA SER A 270 2.66 -13.53 -27.63
C SER A 270 1.46 -13.63 -26.68
N LEU A 271 0.45 -14.39 -27.09
CA LEU A 271 -0.68 -14.81 -26.26
C LEU A 271 -0.63 -16.31 -25.92
N SER A 272 0.51 -16.97 -26.13
CA SER A 272 0.70 -18.39 -25.76
C SER A 272 0.43 -18.63 -24.28
N ILE A 273 0.86 -17.71 -23.41
CA ILE A 273 0.60 -17.76 -21.97
C ILE A 273 -0.89 -17.67 -21.62
N ASP A 274 -1.64 -16.85 -22.36
CA ASP A 274 -3.09 -16.71 -22.24
C ASP A 274 -3.81 -18.01 -22.69
N GLU A 275 -3.33 -18.64 -23.77
CA GLU A 275 -3.83 -19.94 -24.25
C GLU A 275 -3.61 -21.05 -23.23
N HIS A 276 -2.39 -21.18 -22.71
CA HIS A 276 -2.05 -22.20 -21.70
C HIS A 276 -2.78 -21.94 -20.38
N TYR A 277 -3.03 -20.67 -20.00
CA TYR A 277 -3.85 -20.35 -18.83
C TYR A 277 -5.30 -20.83 -19.00
N ARG A 278 -5.91 -20.60 -20.17
CA ARG A 278 -7.25 -21.12 -20.50
C ARG A 278 -7.29 -22.65 -20.42
N GLU A 279 -6.26 -23.34 -20.90
CA GLU A 279 -6.15 -24.79 -20.77
C GLU A 279 -6.00 -25.24 -19.32
N LEU A 280 -5.25 -24.49 -18.49
CA LEU A 280 -5.15 -24.75 -17.05
C LEU A 280 -6.52 -24.62 -16.37
N LEU A 281 -7.30 -23.58 -16.68
CA LEU A 281 -8.66 -23.42 -16.15
C LEU A 281 -9.55 -24.59 -16.55
N ASN A 282 -9.49 -25.03 -17.81
CA ASN A 282 -10.21 -26.22 -18.28
C ASN A 282 -9.81 -27.49 -17.53
N TRP A 283 -8.51 -27.64 -17.25
CA TRP A 283 -7.99 -28.74 -16.45
C TRP A 283 -8.55 -28.70 -15.02
N LEU A 284 -8.56 -27.55 -14.34
CA LEU A 284 -9.16 -27.39 -13.00
C LEU A 284 -10.66 -27.68 -13.01
N ASN A 285 -11.39 -27.13 -13.98
CA ASN A 285 -12.83 -27.36 -14.17
C ASN A 285 -13.12 -28.86 -14.31
N GLY A 286 -12.34 -29.59 -15.11
CA GLY A 286 -12.44 -31.04 -15.29
C GLY A 286 -12.09 -31.87 -14.05
N ARG A 287 -11.52 -31.26 -13.00
CA ARG A 287 -11.10 -31.92 -11.75
C ARG A 287 -11.96 -31.57 -10.53
N GLY A 288 -13.14 -31.00 -10.76
CA GLY A 288 -14.16 -30.84 -9.71
C GLY A 288 -14.20 -29.43 -9.11
N MET A 289 -13.90 -28.42 -9.92
CA MET A 289 -14.18 -27.03 -9.55
C MET A 289 -15.70 -26.84 -9.40
N LYS A 290 -16.17 -26.33 -8.25
CA LYS A 290 -17.60 -26.22 -7.91
C LYS A 290 -18.35 -25.32 -8.90
N TYR A 291 -17.76 -24.18 -9.25
CA TYR A 291 -18.23 -23.27 -10.29
C TYR A 291 -17.12 -23.08 -11.31
N SER A 292 -17.43 -23.24 -12.60
CA SER A 292 -16.43 -23.21 -13.66
C SER A 292 -15.76 -21.84 -13.78
N LEU A 293 -14.42 -21.85 -13.90
CA LEU A 293 -13.62 -20.68 -14.22
C LEU A 293 -13.58 -20.47 -15.74
N ARG A 294 -13.48 -19.20 -16.17
CA ARG A 294 -13.45 -18.81 -17.58
C ARG A 294 -12.26 -17.88 -17.81
N ALA A 295 -11.58 -18.04 -18.95
CA ALA A 295 -10.58 -17.09 -19.45
C ALA A 295 -11.13 -16.41 -20.72
N ALA A 296 -10.49 -15.30 -21.10
CA ALA A 296 -10.73 -14.67 -22.40
C ALA A 296 -10.31 -15.61 -23.54
N GLU A 297 -11.09 -15.68 -24.61
CA GLU A 297 -10.67 -16.32 -25.85
C GLU A 297 -9.55 -15.51 -26.52
N VAL A 298 -8.54 -16.22 -27.04
CA VAL A 298 -7.37 -15.62 -27.69
C VAL A 298 -6.99 -16.35 -28.99
N LEU A 299 -6.28 -15.64 -29.85
CA LEU A 299 -5.61 -16.13 -31.06
C LEU A 299 -4.14 -15.68 -30.99
N ASP A 300 -3.26 -16.57 -30.55
CA ASP A 300 -1.82 -16.32 -30.56
C ASP A 300 -1.24 -16.37 -31.98
N ARG A 301 -0.33 -15.43 -32.28
CA ARG A 301 0.40 -15.33 -33.55
C ARG A 301 1.91 -15.27 -33.36
N GLY A 302 2.40 -15.65 -32.18
CA GLY A 302 3.83 -15.78 -31.86
C GLY A 302 4.43 -14.53 -31.21
N ASN A 303 4.43 -13.39 -31.90
CA ASN A 303 4.94 -12.12 -31.34
C ASN A 303 3.85 -11.03 -31.20
N TYR A 304 2.59 -11.38 -31.50
CA TYR A 304 1.40 -10.59 -31.26
C TYR A 304 0.20 -11.53 -31.14
N GLY A 305 -0.96 -10.99 -30.78
CA GLY A 305 -2.18 -11.77 -30.85
C GLY A 305 -3.45 -10.93 -30.71
N TRP A 306 -4.57 -11.63 -30.85
CA TRP A 306 -5.91 -11.07 -30.76
C TRP A 306 -6.62 -11.70 -29.56
N GLN A 307 -7.26 -10.89 -28.72
CA GLN A 307 -8.04 -11.34 -27.56
C GLN A 307 -9.50 -10.87 -27.71
N GLU A 308 -10.45 -11.69 -27.24
CA GLU A 308 -11.86 -11.29 -27.21
C GLU A 308 -12.03 -10.01 -26.38
N PHE A 309 -12.89 -9.10 -26.84
CA PHE A 309 -13.24 -7.95 -26.01
C PHE A 309 -14.20 -8.39 -24.91
N VAL A 310 -13.69 -8.52 -23.68
CA VAL A 310 -14.49 -8.88 -22.52
C VAL A 310 -15.32 -7.68 -22.08
N LYS A 311 -16.64 -7.84 -22.11
CA LYS A 311 -17.57 -6.78 -21.73
C LYS A 311 -17.82 -6.79 -20.22
N HIS A 312 -17.81 -5.60 -19.61
CA HIS A 312 -18.29 -5.45 -18.23
C HIS A 312 -19.80 -5.66 -18.15
N GLU A 313 -20.23 -6.54 -17.26
CA GLU A 313 -21.64 -6.85 -17.02
C GLU A 313 -21.88 -7.02 -15.51
N GLY A 314 -23.00 -6.49 -15.01
CA GLY A 314 -23.37 -6.60 -13.60
C GLY A 314 -24.03 -7.96 -13.26
N CYS A 315 -24.17 -8.23 -11.97
CA CYS A 315 -24.94 -9.33 -11.44
C CYS A 315 -26.41 -8.91 -11.24
N SER A 316 -27.32 -9.84 -11.47
CA SER A 316 -28.77 -9.69 -11.33
C SER A 316 -29.31 -10.22 -9.99
N SER A 317 -28.58 -11.13 -9.34
CA SER A 317 -28.95 -11.73 -8.05
C SER A 317 -27.77 -11.81 -7.08
N GLU A 318 -28.09 -12.02 -5.81
CA GLU A 318 -27.09 -12.21 -4.75
C GLU A 318 -26.26 -13.48 -5.02
N GLU A 319 -26.90 -14.56 -5.46
CA GLU A 319 -26.22 -15.82 -5.75
C GLU A 319 -25.23 -15.69 -6.92
N GLU A 320 -25.45 -14.78 -7.88
CA GLU A 320 -24.46 -14.46 -8.91
C GLU A 320 -23.23 -13.77 -8.33
N LEU A 321 -23.40 -12.88 -7.34
CA LEU A 321 -22.29 -12.26 -6.61
C LEU A 321 -21.51 -13.28 -5.76
N GLU A 322 -22.22 -14.15 -5.05
CA GLU A 322 -21.61 -15.26 -4.30
C GLU A 322 -20.73 -16.11 -5.22
N ARG A 323 -21.23 -16.45 -6.41
CA ARG A 323 -20.46 -17.20 -7.42
C ARG A 323 -19.30 -16.38 -8.00
N PHE A 324 -19.48 -15.08 -8.23
CA PHE A 324 -18.41 -14.19 -8.67
C PHE A 324 -17.23 -14.20 -7.69
N TYR A 325 -17.49 -13.95 -6.41
CA TYR A 325 -16.44 -13.89 -5.38
C TYR A 325 -15.86 -15.28 -5.07
N PHE A 326 -16.64 -16.35 -5.19
CA PHE A 326 -16.10 -17.70 -5.19
C PHE A 326 -15.10 -17.92 -6.34
N ARG A 327 -15.43 -17.48 -7.57
CA ARG A 327 -14.51 -17.58 -8.71
C ARG A 327 -13.26 -16.72 -8.51
N GLN A 328 -13.38 -15.53 -7.92
CA GLN A 328 -12.22 -14.71 -7.52
C GLN A 328 -11.28 -15.49 -6.59
N GLY A 329 -11.83 -16.17 -5.58
CA GLY A 329 -11.06 -17.06 -4.72
C GLY A 329 -10.33 -18.18 -5.49
N GLY A 330 -11.01 -18.79 -6.47
CA GLY A 330 -10.42 -19.80 -7.35
C GLY A 330 -9.24 -19.28 -8.16
N HIS A 331 -9.38 -18.09 -8.79
CA HIS A 331 -8.27 -17.42 -9.48
C HIS A 331 -7.12 -17.12 -8.53
N LEU A 332 -7.41 -16.63 -7.33
CA LEU A 332 -6.41 -16.28 -6.33
C LEU A 332 -5.54 -17.49 -5.92
N ALA A 333 -6.12 -18.68 -5.78
CA ALA A 333 -5.36 -19.91 -5.50
C ALA A 333 -4.43 -20.31 -6.66
N ILE A 334 -4.88 -20.10 -7.90
CA ILE A 334 -4.08 -20.35 -9.10
C ILE A 334 -2.91 -19.38 -9.14
N LEU A 335 -3.17 -18.07 -9.00
CA LEU A 335 -2.14 -17.02 -9.00
C LEU A 335 -1.09 -17.27 -7.90
N TYR A 336 -1.53 -17.70 -6.70
CA TYR A 336 -0.63 -18.09 -5.61
C TYR A 336 0.27 -19.28 -6.00
N GLY A 337 -0.28 -20.33 -6.59
CA GLY A 337 0.49 -21.51 -7.01
C GLY A 337 1.45 -21.23 -8.17
N LEU A 338 1.06 -20.35 -9.09
CA LEU A 338 1.89 -19.92 -10.22
C LEU A 338 2.87 -18.79 -9.85
N ARG A 339 2.88 -18.32 -8.60
CA ARG A 339 3.72 -17.20 -8.14
C ARG A 339 3.52 -15.93 -8.99
N SER A 340 2.27 -15.57 -9.24
CA SER A 340 1.93 -14.45 -10.11
C SER A 340 1.88 -13.12 -9.35
N VAL A 341 2.17 -12.03 -10.04
CA VAL A 341 2.18 -10.66 -9.49
C VAL A 341 1.37 -9.71 -10.40
N ASP A 342 1.06 -8.50 -9.93
CA ASP A 342 0.50 -7.42 -10.75
C ASP A 342 -0.96 -7.61 -11.24
N PHE A 343 -1.84 -8.21 -10.42
CA PHE A 343 -3.27 -8.37 -10.72
C PHE A 343 -4.13 -7.28 -10.05
N HIS A 344 -3.81 -6.02 -10.36
CA HIS A 344 -4.56 -4.84 -9.89
C HIS A 344 -5.92 -4.68 -10.63
N ASN A 345 -6.69 -3.69 -10.19
CA ASN A 345 -8.06 -3.40 -10.65
C ASN A 345 -8.22 -3.12 -12.17
N GLU A 346 -7.15 -2.88 -12.90
CA GLU A 346 -7.19 -2.72 -14.36
C GLU A 346 -7.10 -4.05 -15.11
N ASN A 347 -6.51 -5.08 -14.48
CA ASN A 347 -6.24 -6.37 -15.11
C ASN A 347 -7.38 -7.39 -14.94
N ILE A 348 -8.51 -6.97 -14.36
CA ILE A 348 -9.69 -7.78 -14.11
C ILE A 348 -10.93 -7.07 -14.66
N ILE A 349 -11.76 -7.80 -15.40
CA ILE A 349 -13.10 -7.34 -15.81
C ILE A 349 -14.17 -8.22 -15.17
N ALA A 350 -15.13 -7.60 -14.48
CA ALA A 350 -16.34 -8.24 -14.01
C ALA A 350 -17.33 -8.40 -15.17
N SER A 351 -17.46 -9.63 -15.68
CA SER A 351 -18.38 -10.01 -16.76
C SER A 351 -19.51 -10.87 -16.19
N GLY A 352 -20.50 -10.24 -15.57
CA GLY A 352 -21.59 -10.91 -14.85
C GLY A 352 -21.02 -11.64 -13.63
N GLU A 353 -21.34 -12.92 -13.47
CA GLU A 353 -20.81 -13.76 -12.40
C GLU A 353 -19.37 -14.28 -12.64
N HIS A 354 -18.68 -13.80 -13.69
CA HIS A 354 -17.33 -14.23 -14.05
C HIS A 354 -16.31 -13.09 -13.93
N PRO A 355 -15.34 -13.18 -13.01
CA PRO A 355 -14.14 -12.35 -13.07
C PRO A 355 -13.21 -12.87 -14.17
N ILE A 356 -12.90 -12.03 -15.16
CA ILE A 356 -12.00 -12.40 -16.25
C ILE A 356 -10.69 -11.65 -16.08
N LEU A 357 -9.59 -12.39 -15.91
CA LEU A 357 -8.24 -11.84 -15.95
C LEU A 357 -7.89 -11.55 -17.40
N ILE A 358 -7.63 -10.28 -17.71
CA ILE A 358 -7.39 -9.84 -19.09
C ILE A 358 -5.92 -9.65 -19.41
N ASP A 359 -5.06 -9.54 -18.39
CA ASP A 359 -3.61 -9.49 -18.57
C ASP A 359 -2.92 -10.56 -17.73
N LEU A 360 -2.08 -11.35 -18.40
CA LEU A 360 -1.48 -12.58 -17.88
C LEU A 360 0.03 -12.61 -18.10
N GLU A 361 0.62 -11.52 -18.57
CA GLU A 361 2.05 -11.44 -18.89
C GLU A 361 2.95 -11.53 -17.66
N THR A 362 2.41 -11.36 -16.45
CA THR A 362 3.14 -11.46 -15.16
C THR A 362 2.85 -12.77 -14.41
N LEU A 363 2.28 -13.79 -15.09
CA LEU A 363 2.23 -15.15 -14.54
C LEU A 363 3.66 -15.71 -14.44
N PHE A 364 4.00 -16.41 -13.36
CA PHE A 364 5.34 -16.96 -13.09
C PHE A 364 6.42 -15.92 -12.82
N ASP A 365 6.21 -15.03 -11.85
CA ASP A 365 7.22 -14.08 -11.39
C ASP A 365 8.53 -14.79 -11.01
N ASN A 366 9.65 -14.19 -11.41
CA ASN A 366 10.98 -14.65 -11.05
C ASN A 366 11.64 -13.66 -10.11
N HIS A 367 12.40 -14.17 -9.15
CA HIS A 367 12.97 -13.33 -8.10
C HIS A 367 14.40 -12.91 -8.43
N VAL A 368 14.66 -11.61 -8.37
CA VAL A 368 16.02 -11.07 -8.30
C VAL A 368 16.31 -10.66 -6.86
N SER A 369 17.38 -11.21 -6.29
CA SER A 369 17.83 -10.81 -4.97
C SER A 369 18.58 -9.48 -5.04
N ILE A 370 17.82 -8.40 -5.21
CA ILE A 370 18.36 -7.04 -5.34
C ILE A 370 18.88 -6.54 -3.97
N PHE A 371 18.35 -7.05 -2.86
CA PHE A 371 18.69 -6.57 -1.51
C PHE A 371 19.58 -7.53 -0.69
N ALA A 372 19.94 -8.70 -1.23
CA ALA A 372 20.65 -9.75 -0.48
C ALA A 372 22.00 -9.33 0.10
N GLN A 373 22.68 -8.36 -0.50
CA GLN A 373 24.06 -8.03 -0.09
C GLN A 373 24.14 -7.01 1.04
N ASN A 374 23.09 -6.24 1.36
CA ASN A 374 23.19 -5.18 2.38
C ASN A 374 21.97 -4.96 3.30
N GLN A 375 20.81 -5.59 3.06
CA GLN A 375 19.67 -5.58 3.99
C GLN A 375 18.90 -6.89 3.87
N ASN A 376 19.11 -7.84 4.79
CA ASN A 376 18.20 -8.96 4.92
C ASN A 376 16.83 -8.38 5.30
N LEU A 377 15.87 -8.43 4.36
CA LEU A 377 14.48 -8.08 4.65
C LEU A 377 14.04 -8.84 5.92
N HIS A 378 13.36 -8.14 6.82
CA HIS A 378 12.84 -8.77 8.03
C HIS A 378 11.92 -9.94 7.63
N VAL A 379 11.92 -11.02 8.42
CA VAL A 379 11.22 -12.27 8.07
C VAL A 379 9.73 -12.05 7.76
N THR A 380 9.08 -11.13 8.45
CA THR A 380 7.67 -10.78 8.19
C THR A 380 7.44 -10.14 6.82
N ALA A 381 8.41 -9.38 6.29
CA ALA A 381 8.32 -8.83 4.93
C ALA A 381 8.49 -9.94 3.88
N LEU A 382 9.40 -10.89 4.11
CA LEU A 382 9.56 -12.07 3.26
C LEU A 382 8.30 -12.95 3.28
N GLU A 383 7.69 -13.12 4.45
CA GLU A 383 6.44 -13.85 4.62
C GLU A 383 5.31 -13.24 3.78
N LEU A 384 5.09 -11.92 3.88
CA LEU A 384 4.10 -11.23 3.05
C LEU A 384 4.39 -11.39 1.55
N LYS A 385 5.66 -11.25 1.14
CA LYS A 385 6.10 -11.41 -0.25
C LYS A 385 5.86 -12.82 -0.80
N HIS A 386 5.93 -13.85 0.04
CA HIS A 386 5.74 -15.25 -0.38
C HIS A 386 4.31 -15.77 -0.17
N SER A 387 3.43 -14.93 0.38
CA SER A 387 2.02 -15.22 0.59
C SER A 387 1.16 -14.91 -0.63
N VAL A 388 -0.13 -15.26 -0.54
CA VAL A 388 -1.19 -14.91 -1.49
C VAL A 388 -1.32 -13.41 -1.79
N LEU A 389 -0.80 -12.54 -0.91
CA LEU A 389 -0.85 -11.08 -1.05
C LEU A 389 0.04 -10.55 -2.19
N SER A 390 1.05 -11.31 -2.61
CA SER A 390 1.97 -10.93 -3.69
C SER A 390 1.31 -10.73 -5.05
N SER A 391 0.12 -11.30 -5.26
CA SER A 391 -0.64 -11.17 -6.50
C SER A 391 -1.12 -9.76 -6.79
N MET A 392 -1.18 -8.85 -5.80
CA MET A 392 -1.86 -7.54 -5.89
C MET A 392 -3.38 -7.63 -6.16
N MET A 393 -3.96 -8.85 -6.22
CA MET A 393 -5.40 -9.04 -6.37
C MET A 393 -6.16 -8.72 -5.07
N LEU A 394 -5.51 -8.92 -3.93
CA LEU A 394 -6.06 -8.71 -2.59
C LEU A 394 -5.81 -7.28 -2.08
N PRO A 395 -6.78 -6.67 -1.37
CA PRO A 395 -6.62 -5.35 -0.77
C PRO A 395 -5.62 -5.36 0.37
N VAL A 396 -4.71 -4.37 0.42
CA VAL A 396 -3.79 -4.22 1.54
C VAL A 396 -3.60 -2.76 1.88
N LYS A 397 -3.68 -2.44 3.17
CA LYS A 397 -3.33 -1.13 3.72
C LYS A 397 -2.23 -1.31 4.77
N PHE A 398 -1.06 -0.72 4.51
CA PHE A 398 0.02 -0.65 5.50
C PHE A 398 0.01 0.72 6.18
N LYS A 399 0.16 0.78 7.51
CA LYS A 399 0.10 2.03 8.29
C LYS A 399 1.14 3.08 7.85
N HIS A 400 2.29 2.62 7.34
CA HIS A 400 3.41 3.46 6.89
C HIS A 400 3.74 3.25 5.40
N ASP A 401 2.74 3.04 4.55
CA ASP A 401 3.00 3.00 3.10
C ASP A 401 3.42 4.39 2.60
N GLU A 402 4.71 4.57 2.30
CA GLU A 402 5.25 5.84 1.80
C GLU A 402 4.88 6.14 0.34
N VAL A 403 4.41 5.13 -0.41
CA VAL A 403 4.29 5.20 -1.87
C VAL A 403 2.84 5.38 -2.31
N LEU A 404 1.90 4.61 -1.74
CA LEU A 404 0.47 4.68 -2.10
C LEU A 404 -0.41 4.72 -0.86
N ASP A 405 -1.35 5.66 -0.81
CA ASP A 405 -2.34 5.82 0.26
C ASP A 405 -3.78 5.50 -0.19
N PHE A 406 -3.93 4.81 -1.32
CA PHE A 406 -5.18 4.32 -1.88
C PHE A 406 -5.01 2.88 -2.39
N ASP A 407 -6.12 2.15 -2.47
CA ASP A 407 -6.15 0.73 -2.86
C ASP A 407 -6.29 0.59 -4.38
N LEU A 408 -5.35 -0.11 -5.02
CA LEU A 408 -5.37 -0.47 -6.43
C LEU A 408 -5.65 -1.96 -6.66
N SER A 409 -5.89 -2.74 -5.61
CA SER A 409 -6.02 -4.19 -5.72
C SER A 409 -7.17 -4.63 -6.62
N GLY A 410 -7.04 -5.82 -7.21
CA GLY A 410 -8.08 -6.40 -8.06
C GLY A 410 -9.46 -6.50 -7.40
N ILE A 411 -9.52 -6.80 -6.10
CA ILE A 411 -10.77 -6.98 -5.34
C ILE A 411 -11.22 -5.68 -4.65
N GLY A 412 -10.31 -4.92 -4.04
CA GLY A 412 -10.65 -3.75 -3.22
C GLY A 412 -10.59 -2.41 -3.95
N GLY A 413 -9.85 -2.35 -5.07
CA GLY A 413 -9.65 -1.13 -5.83
C GLY A 413 -10.96 -0.55 -6.34
N LYS A 414 -11.22 0.72 -6.01
CA LYS A 414 -12.42 1.48 -6.38
C LYS A 414 -12.12 2.90 -6.84
N GLY A 415 -13.04 3.50 -7.59
CA GLY A 415 -12.98 4.92 -7.94
C GLY A 415 -13.28 5.84 -6.75
N GLY A 416 -12.87 7.10 -6.86
CA GLY A 416 -13.19 8.15 -5.89
C GLY A 416 -12.28 8.18 -4.65
N GLN A 417 -11.20 7.41 -4.60
CA GLN A 417 -10.23 7.47 -3.51
C GLN A 417 -9.34 8.70 -3.70
N GLN A 418 -9.42 9.66 -2.78
CA GLN A 418 -8.56 10.84 -2.80
C GLN A 418 -7.24 10.56 -2.11
N SER A 419 -6.14 10.79 -2.82
CA SER A 419 -4.80 10.69 -2.26
C SER A 419 -4.41 11.95 -1.49
N LYS A 420 -3.89 11.76 -0.27
CA LYS A 420 -3.23 12.81 0.52
C LYS A 420 -1.78 13.01 0.05
N LYS A 421 -1.13 11.97 -0.50
CA LYS A 421 0.29 11.97 -0.90
C LYS A 421 0.54 12.20 -2.40
N ALA A 422 -0.24 11.57 -3.28
CA ALA A 422 -0.09 11.66 -4.72
C ALA A 422 -0.75 12.91 -5.29
N LYS A 423 -0.01 13.57 -6.20
CA LYS A 423 -0.33 14.87 -6.78
C LYS A 423 -0.27 14.77 -8.30
N GLY A 424 -1.17 15.48 -8.96
CA GLY A 424 -1.17 15.69 -10.41
C GLY A 424 -1.30 17.18 -10.73
N TYR A 425 -1.43 17.53 -12.01
CA TYR A 425 -1.57 18.92 -12.46
C TYR A 425 -2.86 19.14 -13.23
N ALA A 426 -3.57 20.22 -12.91
CA ALA A 426 -4.72 20.71 -13.67
C ALA A 426 -4.34 22.00 -14.41
N VAL A 427 -4.82 22.15 -15.65
CA VAL A 427 -4.66 23.40 -16.41
C VAL A 427 -5.69 24.42 -15.93
N LEU A 428 -5.22 25.60 -15.53
CA LEU A 428 -6.06 26.76 -15.20
C LEU A 428 -6.05 27.78 -16.33
N ASN A 429 -7.11 28.60 -16.39
CA ASN A 429 -7.28 29.66 -17.40
C ASN A 429 -7.09 29.14 -18.83
N TYR A 430 -7.72 27.99 -19.12
CA TYR A 430 -7.63 27.36 -20.43
C TYR A 430 -8.15 28.31 -21.52
N GLY A 431 -7.36 28.53 -22.57
CA GLY A 431 -7.68 29.46 -23.66
C GLY A 431 -7.36 30.93 -23.38
N GLU A 432 -6.60 31.24 -22.33
CA GLU A 432 -6.20 32.60 -21.97
C GLU A 432 -4.67 32.75 -21.89
N ASP A 433 -4.14 33.97 -22.04
CA ASP A 433 -2.71 34.27 -21.94
C ASP A 433 -2.11 34.06 -20.53
N ARG A 434 -2.96 33.78 -19.54
CA ARG A 434 -2.59 33.41 -18.16
C ARG A 434 -2.79 31.92 -17.85
N MET A 435 -2.78 31.09 -18.89
CA MET A 435 -2.80 29.63 -18.74
C MET A 435 -1.63 29.17 -17.85
N SER A 436 -1.90 28.26 -16.92
CA SER A 436 -0.92 27.76 -15.95
C SER A 436 -1.27 26.36 -15.46
N LEU A 437 -0.29 25.62 -14.96
CA LEU A 437 -0.51 24.33 -14.29
C LEU A 437 -0.61 24.53 -12.78
N LYS A 438 -1.65 23.95 -12.16
CA LYS A 438 -1.82 23.93 -10.71
C LYS A 438 -1.82 22.51 -10.19
N GLU A 439 -1.03 22.28 -9.15
CA GLU A 439 -1.01 21.01 -8.44
C GLU A 439 -2.37 20.70 -7.79
N THR A 440 -2.84 19.46 -7.96
CA THR A 440 -4.08 18.95 -7.39
C THR A 440 -3.86 17.57 -6.79
N SER A 441 -4.66 17.20 -5.79
CA SER A 441 -4.66 15.82 -5.28
C SER A 441 -5.22 14.85 -6.33
N LEU A 442 -4.57 13.70 -6.47
CA LEU A 442 -5.01 12.64 -7.36
C LEU A 442 -6.26 11.94 -6.78
N THR A 443 -7.22 11.63 -7.63
CA THR A 443 -8.40 10.81 -7.29
C THR A 443 -8.43 9.60 -8.19
N THR A 444 -8.61 8.40 -7.64
CA THR A 444 -8.69 7.18 -8.46
C THR A 444 -9.95 7.17 -9.33
N GLU A 445 -9.84 6.62 -10.53
CA GLU A 445 -10.96 6.42 -11.43
C GLU A 445 -11.67 5.09 -11.15
N GLU A 446 -12.95 5.01 -11.50
CA GLU A 446 -13.71 3.75 -11.49
C GLU A 446 -13.17 2.83 -12.59
N LYS A 447 -12.83 1.60 -12.23
CA LYS A 447 -12.39 0.54 -13.16
C LYS A 447 -13.47 -0.54 -13.28
N LEU A 448 -13.21 -1.54 -14.15
CA LEU A 448 -14.18 -2.57 -14.51
C LEU A 448 -14.04 -3.87 -13.71
N ASN A 449 -13.21 -3.90 -12.66
CA ASN A 449 -12.94 -5.07 -11.83
C ASN A 449 -14.09 -5.49 -10.92
N ALA A 450 -14.91 -4.55 -10.46
CA ALA A 450 -15.93 -4.81 -9.46
C ALA A 450 -17.30 -5.12 -10.10
N PRO A 451 -18.02 -6.17 -9.64
CA PRO A 451 -19.38 -6.43 -10.08
C PRO A 451 -20.35 -5.43 -9.45
N LYS A 452 -21.48 -5.19 -10.12
CA LYS A 452 -22.58 -4.35 -9.62
C LYS A 452 -23.85 -5.19 -9.50
N LEU A 453 -24.56 -5.12 -8.38
CA LEU A 453 -25.86 -5.78 -8.21
C LEU A 453 -26.96 -4.85 -8.69
N ASN A 454 -27.61 -5.19 -9.81
CA ASN A 454 -28.67 -4.35 -10.41
C ASN A 454 -28.23 -2.87 -10.55
N GLY A 455 -26.97 -2.67 -10.95
CA GLY A 455 -26.33 -1.35 -11.13
C GLY A 455 -25.77 -0.69 -9.87
N ARG A 456 -25.95 -1.29 -8.68
CA ARG A 456 -25.43 -0.75 -7.41
C ARG A 456 -24.06 -1.35 -7.07
N PRO A 457 -23.08 -0.53 -6.66
CA PRO A 457 -21.82 -1.03 -6.10
C PRO A 457 -22.07 -1.86 -4.85
N VAL A 458 -21.28 -2.93 -4.66
CA VAL A 458 -21.35 -3.78 -3.47
C VAL A 458 -19.93 -3.99 -2.93
N SER A 459 -19.78 -3.91 -1.61
CA SER A 459 -18.48 -4.11 -0.97
C SER A 459 -18.09 -5.59 -0.95
N ALA A 460 -16.86 -5.88 -1.38
CA ALA A 460 -16.32 -7.24 -1.41
C ALA A 460 -16.17 -7.86 -0.02
N VAL A 461 -16.06 -7.06 1.05
CA VAL A 461 -15.91 -7.55 2.42
C VAL A 461 -17.05 -8.48 2.85
N PHE A 462 -18.27 -8.24 2.37
CA PHE A 462 -19.45 -9.07 2.67
C PHE A 462 -19.41 -10.47 2.05
N TYR A 463 -18.51 -10.71 1.09
CA TYR A 463 -18.36 -12.00 0.41
C TYR A 463 -17.04 -12.71 0.72
N THR A 464 -16.35 -12.29 1.79
CA THR A 464 -15.06 -12.87 2.21
C THR A 464 -15.12 -14.39 2.33
N ASP A 465 -16.21 -14.93 2.90
CA ASP A 465 -16.41 -16.38 3.05
C ASP A 465 -16.45 -17.10 1.68
N PHE A 466 -17.07 -16.50 0.66
CA PHE A 466 -17.11 -17.09 -0.68
C PHE A 466 -15.72 -17.07 -1.35
N ILE A 467 -14.94 -16.00 -1.16
CA ILE A 467 -13.55 -15.94 -1.63
C ILE A 467 -12.72 -17.05 -0.97
N VAL A 468 -12.85 -17.22 0.35
CA VAL A 468 -12.19 -18.27 1.13
C VAL A 468 -12.58 -19.66 0.64
N GLU A 469 -13.88 -19.90 0.40
CA GLU A 469 -14.38 -21.18 -0.14
C GLU A 469 -13.84 -21.47 -1.55
N GLY A 470 -13.82 -20.47 -2.42
CA GLY A 470 -13.29 -20.55 -3.77
C GLY A 470 -11.81 -20.90 -3.81
N PHE A 471 -11.03 -20.19 -2.99
CA PHE A 471 -9.60 -20.44 -2.82
C PHE A 471 -9.35 -21.87 -2.32
N LYS A 472 -10.08 -22.27 -1.27
CA LYS A 472 -9.98 -23.62 -0.71
C LYS A 472 -10.29 -24.70 -1.74
N ASN A 473 -11.31 -24.50 -2.58
CA ASN A 473 -11.70 -25.49 -3.59
C ASN A 473 -10.60 -25.66 -4.67
N ALA A 474 -10.11 -24.56 -5.25
CA ALA A 474 -9.06 -24.62 -6.27
C ALA A 474 -7.73 -25.14 -5.69
N TYR A 475 -7.33 -24.67 -4.51
CA TYR A 475 -6.13 -25.14 -3.82
C TYR A 475 -6.20 -26.65 -3.54
N ALA A 476 -7.34 -27.16 -3.04
CA ALA A 476 -7.49 -28.58 -2.77
C ALA A 476 -7.37 -29.44 -4.04
N ILE A 477 -7.87 -28.97 -5.18
CA ILE A 477 -7.71 -29.64 -6.48
C ILE A 477 -6.23 -29.69 -6.87
N MET A 478 -5.53 -28.56 -6.79
CA MET A 478 -4.09 -28.48 -7.11
C MET A 478 -3.26 -29.36 -6.17
N MET A 479 -3.54 -29.33 -4.86
CA MET A 479 -2.86 -30.14 -3.85
C MET A 479 -3.09 -31.65 -4.06
N LYS A 480 -4.28 -32.06 -4.48
CA LYS A 480 -4.61 -33.46 -4.77
C LYS A 480 -3.92 -33.98 -6.03
N HIS A 481 -3.71 -33.12 -7.04
CA HIS A 481 -3.19 -33.49 -8.35
C HIS A 481 -1.79 -32.91 -8.64
N LYS A 482 -0.96 -32.72 -7.60
CA LYS A 482 0.38 -32.12 -7.72
C LYS A 482 1.26 -32.74 -8.79
N GLU A 483 1.28 -34.07 -8.90
CA GLU A 483 2.16 -34.75 -9.87
C GLU A 483 1.72 -34.47 -11.31
N GLU A 484 0.41 -34.49 -11.56
CA GLU A 484 -0.14 -34.20 -12.88
C GLU A 484 0.01 -32.72 -13.28
N LEU A 485 0.06 -31.82 -12.30
CA LEU A 485 0.23 -30.39 -12.52
C LEU A 485 1.70 -29.98 -12.60
N ALA A 486 2.50 -30.37 -11.61
CA ALA A 486 3.85 -29.87 -11.35
C ALA A 486 4.95 -30.96 -11.39
N GLY A 487 4.62 -32.20 -11.75
CA GLY A 487 5.61 -33.27 -11.93
C GLY A 487 6.53 -33.06 -13.16
N PRO A 488 7.51 -33.94 -13.39
CA PRO A 488 8.45 -33.83 -14.52
C PRO A 488 7.77 -33.74 -15.89
N SER A 489 6.64 -34.42 -16.06
CA SER A 489 5.77 -34.38 -17.26
C SER A 489 4.42 -33.70 -16.99
N GLY A 490 4.32 -32.92 -15.91
CA GLY A 490 3.09 -32.25 -15.51
C GLY A 490 2.68 -31.11 -16.44
N PHE A 491 1.43 -30.68 -16.30
CA PHE A 491 0.78 -29.64 -17.11
C PHE A 491 1.58 -28.34 -17.19
N LEU A 492 2.24 -27.92 -16.11
CA LEU A 492 3.05 -26.69 -16.10
C LEU A 492 4.20 -26.69 -17.12
N ASN A 493 4.59 -27.84 -17.69
CA ASN A 493 5.58 -27.84 -18.77
C ASN A 493 5.13 -27.17 -20.06
N LEU A 494 3.82 -26.99 -20.29
CA LEU A 494 3.30 -26.26 -21.44
C LEU A 494 3.81 -24.80 -21.46
N PHE A 495 3.95 -24.20 -20.28
CA PHE A 495 4.39 -22.81 -20.13
C PHE A 495 5.89 -22.59 -20.35
N LYS A 496 6.72 -23.63 -20.54
CA LYS A 496 8.18 -23.50 -20.57
C LYS A 496 8.72 -22.49 -21.57
N HIS A 497 8.01 -22.31 -22.68
CA HIS A 497 8.40 -21.43 -23.78
C HIS A 497 7.60 -20.13 -23.81
N ASP A 498 6.75 -19.88 -22.80
CA ASP A 498 6.01 -18.64 -22.70
C ASP A 498 6.94 -17.51 -22.24
N GLU A 499 6.81 -16.37 -22.91
CA GLU A 499 7.47 -15.12 -22.54
C GLU A 499 6.68 -14.46 -21.39
N VAL A 500 7.37 -14.16 -20.29
CA VAL A 500 6.83 -13.57 -19.06
C VAL A 500 7.49 -12.21 -18.85
N ARG A 501 6.70 -11.19 -18.51
CA ARG A 501 7.14 -9.84 -18.15
C ARG A 501 7.75 -9.82 -16.75
N HIS A 502 8.92 -9.21 -16.63
CA HIS A 502 9.55 -8.89 -15.36
C HIS A 502 9.41 -7.40 -15.06
N VAL A 503 8.85 -7.06 -13.90
CA VAL A 503 8.63 -5.68 -13.47
C VAL A 503 9.62 -5.34 -12.34
N PHE A 504 10.77 -4.75 -12.70
CA PHE A 504 11.79 -4.33 -11.71
C PHE A 504 11.32 -3.19 -10.80
N ARG A 505 10.47 -2.31 -11.33
CA ARG A 505 9.93 -1.15 -10.62
C ARG A 505 8.47 -0.95 -11.04
N PRO A 506 7.60 -0.52 -10.11
CA PRO A 506 6.23 -0.17 -10.46
C PRO A 506 6.20 0.88 -11.57
N THR A 507 5.34 0.71 -12.56
CA THR A 507 5.32 1.57 -13.75
C THR A 507 5.09 3.05 -13.43
N HIS A 508 4.31 3.36 -12.39
CA HIS A 508 4.09 4.74 -11.96
C HIS A 508 5.39 5.48 -11.59
N VAL A 509 6.43 4.77 -11.15
CA VAL A 509 7.75 5.37 -10.86
C VAL A 509 8.37 5.88 -12.16
N TYR A 510 8.40 5.05 -13.20
CA TYR A 510 8.87 5.45 -14.53
C TYR A 510 8.02 6.55 -15.12
N GLY A 511 6.69 6.48 -14.98
CA GLY A 511 5.76 7.51 -15.44
C GLY A 511 6.08 8.89 -14.87
N LYS A 512 6.41 9.00 -13.57
CA LYS A 512 6.85 10.27 -12.96
C LYS A 512 8.15 10.81 -13.56
N PHE A 513 9.10 9.92 -13.87
CA PHE A 513 10.34 10.32 -14.55
C PHE A 513 10.08 10.79 -15.98
N LEU A 514 9.21 10.10 -16.72
CA LEU A 514 8.81 10.53 -18.07
C LEU A 514 8.09 11.88 -18.05
N GLU A 515 7.15 12.08 -17.11
CA GLU A 515 6.45 13.34 -16.88
C GLU A 515 7.42 14.47 -16.50
N ALA A 516 8.39 14.21 -15.63
CA ALA A 516 9.43 15.18 -15.31
C ALA A 516 10.32 15.49 -16.53
N SER A 517 10.61 14.49 -17.36
CA SER A 517 11.49 14.61 -18.53
C SER A 517 10.96 15.51 -19.66
N THR A 518 9.68 15.91 -19.59
CA THR A 518 9.06 16.88 -20.51
C THR A 518 8.99 18.30 -19.94
N HIS A 519 9.63 18.56 -18.79
CA HIS A 519 9.82 19.94 -18.32
C HIS A 519 10.73 20.72 -19.30
N PRO A 520 10.44 22.00 -19.60
CA PRO A 520 11.21 22.80 -20.57
C PRO A 520 12.73 22.75 -20.36
N ASP A 521 13.19 22.76 -19.10
CA ASP A 521 14.62 22.70 -18.76
C ASP A 521 15.33 21.43 -19.26
N TYR A 522 14.64 20.29 -19.27
CA TYR A 522 15.19 19.03 -19.78
C TYR A 522 15.05 18.90 -21.30
N LEU A 523 14.26 19.78 -21.92
CA LEU A 523 13.99 19.77 -23.36
C LEU A 523 14.99 20.62 -24.17
N THR A 524 15.78 21.47 -23.49
CA THR A 524 16.78 22.34 -24.14
C THR A 524 18.03 21.60 -24.61
N ALA A 525 18.40 20.49 -23.95
CA ALA A 525 19.62 19.74 -24.22
C ALA A 525 19.49 18.27 -23.80
N GLY A 526 20.07 17.36 -24.60
CA GLY A 526 19.91 15.90 -24.39
C GLY A 526 20.57 15.39 -23.11
N ASP A 527 21.72 15.94 -22.74
CA ASP A 527 22.49 15.56 -21.54
C ASP A 527 21.73 15.83 -20.24
N LYS A 528 20.93 16.91 -20.18
CA LYS A 528 20.07 17.20 -19.02
C LYS A 528 19.02 16.11 -18.81
N ARG A 529 18.40 15.63 -19.90
CA ARG A 529 17.40 14.55 -19.84
C ARG A 529 18.04 13.21 -19.46
N GLU A 530 19.26 12.94 -19.94
CA GLU A 530 20.05 11.79 -19.47
C GLU A 530 20.36 11.86 -17.97
N GLN A 531 20.81 13.02 -17.47
CA GLN A 531 21.11 13.23 -16.04
C GLN A 531 19.89 13.01 -15.14
N LEU A 532 18.67 13.32 -15.61
CA LEU A 532 17.45 13.00 -14.87
C LEU A 532 17.26 11.49 -14.70
N PHE A 533 17.55 10.69 -15.73
CA PHE A 533 17.41 9.24 -15.66
C PHE A 533 18.58 8.54 -14.95
N ASP A 534 19.70 9.23 -14.72
CA ASP A 534 20.81 8.70 -13.89
C ASP A 534 20.38 8.36 -12.46
N TYR A 535 19.24 8.88 -11.97
CA TYR A 535 18.65 8.45 -10.70
C TYR A 535 18.31 6.95 -10.64
N MET A 536 18.13 6.28 -11.79
CA MET A 536 17.93 4.81 -11.83
C MET A 536 19.13 4.06 -11.22
N TRP A 537 20.34 4.62 -11.32
CA TRP A 537 21.58 4.09 -10.73
C TRP A 537 21.61 4.08 -9.20
N MET A 538 20.64 4.71 -8.51
CA MET A 538 20.54 4.59 -7.05
C MET A 538 20.45 3.12 -6.59
N LEU A 539 19.83 2.25 -7.38
CA LEU A 539 19.69 0.83 -7.07
C LEU A 539 21.00 0.05 -7.23
N ALA A 540 21.93 0.51 -8.08
CA ALA A 540 23.23 -0.15 -8.27
C ALA A 540 24.12 -0.11 -7.01
N LYS A 541 23.85 0.80 -6.07
CA LYS A 541 24.49 0.79 -4.74
C LYS A 541 24.07 -0.41 -3.89
N GLN A 542 22.93 -1.03 -4.21
CA GLN A 542 22.33 -2.10 -3.41
C GLN A 542 22.51 -3.49 -4.06
N SER A 543 22.65 -3.55 -5.40
CA SER A 543 22.84 -4.80 -6.14
C SER A 543 23.74 -4.63 -7.35
N GLU A 544 24.76 -5.49 -7.48
CA GLU A 544 25.55 -5.59 -8.72
C GLU A 544 24.71 -6.04 -9.92
N LYS A 545 23.65 -6.83 -9.71
CA LYS A 545 22.74 -7.26 -10.78
C LYS A 545 21.99 -6.07 -11.40
N ALA A 546 21.86 -4.97 -10.69
CA ALA A 546 21.24 -3.76 -11.23
C ALA A 546 22.06 -3.15 -12.39
N ASN A 547 23.38 -3.39 -12.43
CA ASN A 547 24.23 -2.94 -13.53
C ASN A 547 23.88 -3.61 -14.88
N VAL A 548 23.15 -4.73 -14.86
CA VAL A 548 22.73 -5.45 -16.07
C VAL A 548 21.54 -4.75 -16.74
N PHE A 549 20.50 -4.37 -15.96
CA PHE A 549 19.24 -3.88 -16.52
C PHE A 549 19.06 -2.35 -16.50
N ILE A 550 19.73 -1.62 -15.60
CA ILE A 550 19.62 -0.14 -15.55
C ILE A 550 20.01 0.54 -16.88
N PRO A 551 21.07 0.10 -17.60
CA PRO A 551 21.36 0.62 -18.94
C PRO A 551 20.15 0.58 -19.88
N ASP A 552 19.42 -0.53 -19.85
CA ASP A 552 18.25 -0.76 -20.69
C ASP A 552 17.04 0.05 -20.20
N GLU A 553 16.86 0.22 -18.88
CA GLU A 553 15.86 1.14 -18.33
C GLU A 553 16.04 2.56 -18.89
N ILE A 554 17.29 3.06 -18.89
CA ILE A 554 17.60 4.41 -19.36
C ILE A 554 17.36 4.54 -20.87
N VAL A 555 17.71 3.52 -21.67
CA VAL A 555 17.47 3.55 -23.12
C VAL A 555 15.96 3.67 -23.41
N ASP A 556 15.12 2.84 -22.77
CA ASP A 556 13.67 2.90 -22.97
C ASP A 556 13.08 4.25 -22.54
N LEU A 557 13.51 4.79 -21.38
CA LEU A 557 13.08 6.10 -20.88
C LEU A 557 13.49 7.26 -21.81
N LEU A 558 14.68 7.19 -22.41
CA LEU A 558 15.14 8.17 -23.40
C LEU A 558 14.29 8.12 -24.67
N LEU A 559 13.79 6.94 -25.05
CA LEU A 559 12.82 6.76 -26.13
C LEU A 559 11.40 7.16 -25.72
N HIS A 560 11.20 7.64 -24.49
CA HIS A 560 9.92 8.02 -23.90
C HIS A 560 8.94 6.84 -23.83
N ASP A 561 9.46 5.65 -23.54
CA ASP A 561 8.71 4.44 -23.24
C ASP A 561 8.99 4.03 -21.79
N ILE A 562 8.05 3.26 -21.22
CA ILE A 562 8.28 2.59 -19.95
C ILE A 562 9.19 1.37 -20.19
N PRO A 563 10.24 1.16 -19.38
CA PRO A 563 11.12 0.00 -19.51
C PRO A 563 10.39 -1.34 -19.54
N TYR A 564 10.81 -2.22 -20.46
CA TYR A 564 10.14 -3.50 -20.68
C TYR A 564 11.14 -4.64 -20.72
N PHE A 565 11.00 -5.57 -19.78
CA PHE A 565 11.85 -6.76 -19.66
C PHE A 565 11.02 -8.03 -19.65
N THR A 566 11.56 -9.09 -20.23
CA THR A 566 10.92 -10.39 -20.25
C THR A 566 11.91 -11.52 -19.98
N PHE A 567 11.38 -12.72 -19.79
CA PHE A 567 12.13 -13.97 -19.75
C PHE A 567 11.22 -15.12 -20.17
N TYR A 568 11.80 -16.20 -20.66
CA TYR A 568 11.03 -17.43 -20.89
C TYR A 568 10.83 -18.17 -19.57
N ALA A 569 9.62 -18.65 -19.27
CA ALA A 569 9.33 -19.26 -17.96
C ALA A 569 10.21 -20.47 -17.63
N GLY A 570 10.64 -21.23 -18.64
CA GLY A 570 11.58 -22.35 -18.53
C GLY A 570 13.06 -21.96 -18.61
N GLY A 571 13.38 -20.68 -18.85
CA GLY A 571 14.73 -20.14 -19.00
C GLY A 571 15.25 -19.44 -17.75
N THR A 572 16.51 -19.01 -17.81
CA THR A 572 17.21 -18.27 -16.74
C THR A 572 17.82 -16.95 -17.21
N SER A 573 17.56 -16.56 -18.45
CA SER A 573 18.06 -15.32 -19.04
C SER A 573 17.02 -14.21 -18.97
N LEU A 574 17.50 -12.96 -18.91
CA LEU A 574 16.68 -11.77 -19.01
C LEU A 574 16.74 -11.24 -20.45
N LEU A 575 15.60 -10.85 -21.02
CA LEU A 575 15.52 -10.15 -22.30
C LEU A 575 15.09 -8.70 -22.05
N ASN A 576 15.75 -7.76 -22.73
CA ASN A 576 15.34 -6.37 -22.74
C ASN A 576 14.29 -6.08 -23.83
N SER A 577 13.85 -4.82 -23.93
CA SER A 577 12.83 -4.36 -24.88
C SER A 577 13.16 -4.62 -26.36
N ARG A 578 14.46 -4.80 -26.67
CA ARG A 578 15.00 -5.06 -28.02
C ARG A 578 15.21 -6.55 -28.29
N GLY A 579 14.93 -7.41 -27.33
CA GLY A 579 15.13 -8.86 -27.43
C GLY A 579 16.58 -9.30 -27.24
N GLU A 580 17.45 -8.44 -26.71
CA GLU A 580 18.83 -8.81 -26.39
C GLU A 580 18.87 -9.58 -25.06
N GLU A 581 19.64 -10.66 -25.02
CA GLU A 581 19.66 -11.61 -23.91
C GLU A 581 20.84 -11.37 -22.96
N SER A 582 20.54 -11.32 -21.66
CA SER A 582 21.52 -11.41 -20.57
C SER A 582 21.47 -12.82 -19.97
N GLU A 583 22.37 -13.69 -20.43
CA GLU A 583 22.45 -15.10 -20.01
C GLU A 583 22.73 -15.25 -18.51
N GLY A 584 22.08 -16.24 -17.88
CA GLY A 584 22.35 -16.60 -16.48
C GLY A 584 21.96 -15.53 -15.45
N PHE A 585 21.07 -14.61 -15.82
CA PHE A 585 20.61 -13.54 -14.93
C PHE A 585 19.86 -14.11 -13.69
N TYR A 586 19.03 -15.14 -13.89
CA TYR A 586 18.32 -15.85 -12.83
C TYR A 586 19.03 -17.14 -12.44
N GLU A 587 18.94 -17.50 -11.16
CA GLU A 587 19.52 -18.76 -10.64
C GLU A 587 18.65 -19.98 -10.93
N THR A 588 17.34 -19.80 -11.05
CA THR A 588 16.36 -20.87 -11.29
C THR A 588 15.28 -20.36 -12.22
N SER A 589 14.76 -21.24 -13.07
CA SER A 589 13.63 -20.90 -13.95
C SER A 589 12.37 -20.65 -13.12
N SER A 590 11.51 -19.73 -13.55
CA SER A 590 10.29 -19.41 -12.82
C SER A 590 9.31 -20.59 -12.78
N ILE A 591 9.31 -21.41 -13.84
CA ILE A 591 8.46 -22.61 -13.89
C ILE A 591 8.88 -23.64 -12.85
N ASP A 592 10.18 -23.80 -12.58
CA ASP A 592 10.66 -24.71 -11.54
C ASP A 592 10.36 -24.15 -10.13
N LEU A 593 10.41 -22.83 -9.95
CA LEU A 593 9.98 -22.18 -8.70
C LEU A 593 8.48 -22.39 -8.44
N ALA A 594 7.63 -22.26 -9.47
CA ALA A 594 6.19 -22.52 -9.35
C ALA A 594 5.89 -24.00 -9.11
N LYS A 595 6.59 -24.92 -9.79
CA LYS A 595 6.49 -26.36 -9.51
C LYS A 595 6.85 -26.66 -8.05
N LYS A 596 7.97 -26.12 -7.56
CA LYS A 596 8.40 -26.27 -6.16
C LYS A 596 7.32 -25.75 -5.19
N LYS A 597 6.69 -24.61 -5.50
CA LYS A 597 5.60 -24.03 -4.71
C LYS A 597 4.37 -24.96 -4.65
N ILE A 598 3.92 -25.45 -5.79
CA ILE A 598 2.77 -26.39 -5.83
C ILE A 598 3.11 -27.69 -5.10
N GLN A 599 4.33 -28.21 -5.25
CA GLN A 599 4.77 -29.39 -4.53
C GLN A 599 4.79 -29.19 -3.01
N SER A 600 5.01 -27.95 -2.51
CA SER A 600 4.94 -27.64 -1.08
C SER A 600 3.53 -27.44 -0.51
N PHE A 601 2.47 -27.45 -1.34
CA PHE A 601 1.10 -27.26 -0.83
C PHE A 601 0.75 -28.27 0.27
N SER A 602 0.21 -27.79 1.37
CA SER A 602 -0.24 -28.63 2.49
C SER A 602 -1.48 -28.04 3.13
N GLU A 603 -2.12 -28.77 4.05
CA GLU A 603 -3.21 -28.22 4.87
C GLU A 603 -2.72 -27.06 5.75
N LYS A 604 -1.47 -27.14 6.25
CA LYS A 604 -0.85 -26.06 7.01
C LYS A 604 -0.71 -24.80 6.17
N ASP A 605 -0.15 -24.93 4.96
CA ASP A 605 0.00 -23.80 4.04
C ASP A 605 -1.38 -23.23 3.62
N LEU A 606 -2.36 -24.10 3.35
CA LEU A 606 -3.73 -23.68 3.03
C LEU A 606 -4.31 -22.81 4.14
N ASN A 607 -4.29 -23.28 5.39
CA ASN A 607 -4.85 -22.51 6.51
C ASN A 607 -4.12 -21.17 6.70
N HIS A 608 -2.80 -21.15 6.45
CA HIS A 608 -2.00 -19.94 6.50
C HIS A 608 -2.44 -18.93 5.42
N GLN A 609 -2.63 -19.37 4.17
CA GLN A 609 -3.10 -18.50 3.10
C GLN A 609 -4.55 -18.04 3.30
N LEU A 610 -5.43 -18.90 3.80
CA LEU A 610 -6.81 -18.51 4.14
C LEU A 610 -6.82 -17.40 5.20
N ARG A 611 -5.94 -17.49 6.21
CA ARG A 611 -5.78 -16.42 7.19
C ARG A 611 -5.32 -15.11 6.54
N TYR A 612 -4.35 -15.13 5.62
CA TYR A 612 -3.93 -13.91 4.93
C TYR A 612 -5.04 -13.29 4.05
N ILE A 613 -5.88 -14.10 3.43
CA ILE A 613 -7.07 -13.61 2.72
C ILE A 613 -7.98 -12.86 3.69
N SER A 614 -8.31 -13.44 4.84
CA SER A 614 -9.14 -12.78 5.86
C SER A 614 -8.50 -11.49 6.38
N LEU A 615 -7.22 -11.52 6.73
CA LEU A 615 -6.47 -10.35 7.21
C LEU A 615 -6.46 -9.21 6.17
N SER A 616 -6.35 -9.54 4.89
CA SER A 616 -6.40 -8.59 3.79
C SER A 616 -7.79 -8.01 3.61
N MET A 617 -8.82 -8.85 3.52
CA MET A 617 -10.21 -8.39 3.33
C MET A 617 -10.69 -7.49 4.47
N ALA A 618 -10.21 -7.73 5.70
CA ALA A 618 -10.48 -6.87 6.86
C ALA A 618 -10.00 -5.42 6.66
N THR A 619 -9.03 -5.15 5.78
CA THR A 619 -8.56 -3.78 5.48
C THR A 619 -9.59 -2.93 4.70
N LEU A 620 -10.64 -3.56 4.15
CA LEU A 620 -11.78 -2.87 3.53
C LEU A 620 -12.81 -2.36 4.55
N ILE A 621 -12.69 -2.75 5.82
CA ILE A 621 -13.58 -2.29 6.89
C ILE A 621 -13.30 -0.81 7.16
N GLU A 622 -14.33 0.03 7.02
CA GLU A 622 -14.22 1.48 7.18
C GLU A 622 -14.22 1.91 8.65
N ASN A 623 -14.77 1.06 9.54
CA ASN A 623 -14.79 1.30 10.98
C ASN A 623 -14.54 0.05 11.81
N VAL A 624 -13.31 -0.07 12.31
CA VAL A 624 -12.84 -1.16 13.17
C VAL A 624 -13.59 -1.26 14.50
N TRP A 625 -14.28 -0.19 14.93
CA TRP A 625 -15.01 -0.13 16.19
C TRP A 625 -16.50 -0.48 16.03
N ASP A 626 -17.00 -0.63 14.81
CA ASP A 626 -18.39 -1.03 14.61
C ASP A 626 -18.53 -2.51 15.01
N HIS A 627 -19.35 -2.76 16.01
CA HIS A 627 -19.74 -4.11 16.34
C HIS A 627 -20.91 -4.47 15.44
N ALA A 628 -20.64 -5.20 14.34
CA ALA A 628 -21.69 -5.76 13.51
C ALA A 628 -22.71 -6.49 14.41
N GLU A 629 -24.01 -6.30 14.14
CA GLU A 629 -25.11 -6.98 14.84
C GLU A 629 -25.03 -8.49 14.59
N SER A 630 -24.12 -9.18 15.29
CA SER A 630 -24.12 -10.61 15.34
C SER A 630 -25.31 -11.03 16.18
N GLY A 631 -26.31 -11.66 15.56
CA GLY A 631 -27.46 -12.24 16.26
C GLY A 631 -27.02 -13.02 17.50
N LEU A 632 -27.86 -13.02 18.53
CA LEU A 632 -27.66 -13.69 19.81
C LEU A 632 -27.43 -15.19 19.61
N GLY A 633 -26.19 -15.59 19.31
CA GLY A 633 -25.78 -16.98 19.30
C GLY A 633 -25.99 -17.59 20.68
N GLN A 634 -26.24 -18.90 20.74
CA GLN A 634 -26.34 -19.58 22.03
C GLN A 634 -25.05 -19.36 22.83
N LYS A 635 -25.21 -18.85 24.05
CA LYS A 635 -24.13 -18.74 25.03
C LYS A 635 -23.79 -20.13 25.57
N GLU A 636 -22.51 -20.42 25.68
CA GLU A 636 -21.98 -21.64 26.29
C GLU A 636 -21.12 -21.25 27.49
N THR A 637 -21.38 -21.87 28.65
CA THR A 637 -20.56 -21.64 29.85
C THR A 637 -19.18 -22.25 29.66
N VAL A 638 -18.14 -21.51 30.02
CA VAL A 638 -16.76 -22.01 30.01
C VAL A 638 -16.53 -22.88 31.25
N ALA A 639 -16.29 -24.17 31.04
CA ALA A 639 -16.13 -25.14 32.12
C ALA A 639 -14.68 -25.25 32.66
N ASP A 640 -13.67 -25.02 31.81
CA ASP A 640 -12.26 -25.16 32.13
C ASP A 640 -11.46 -24.00 31.54
N LEU A 641 -11.09 -23.03 32.39
CA LEU A 641 -10.34 -21.85 31.98
C LEU A 641 -8.94 -22.21 31.44
N GLY A 642 -8.26 -23.17 32.08
CA GLY A 642 -6.90 -23.57 31.69
C GLY A 642 -6.87 -24.18 30.30
N LYS A 643 -7.88 -24.98 29.95
CA LYS A 643 -8.02 -25.54 28.60
C LYS A 643 -8.26 -24.46 27.54
N GLU A 644 -9.06 -23.44 27.83
CA GLU A 644 -9.29 -22.33 26.90
C GLU A 644 -8.04 -21.47 26.70
N VAL A 645 -7.30 -21.17 27.78
CA VAL A 645 -6.01 -20.48 27.69
C VAL A 645 -5.04 -21.27 26.82
N LYS A 646 -4.93 -22.59 27.05
CA LYS A 646 -4.07 -23.48 26.25
C LYS A 646 -4.44 -23.44 24.77
N HIS A 647 -5.74 -23.49 24.46
CA HIS A 647 -6.23 -23.41 23.09
C HIS A 647 -5.83 -22.09 22.40
N ILE A 648 -5.95 -20.95 23.08
CA ILE A 648 -5.55 -19.65 22.56
C ILE A 648 -4.02 -19.57 22.38
N ALA A 649 -3.25 -20.06 23.36
CA ALA A 649 -1.78 -20.09 23.29
C ALA A 649 -1.28 -20.93 22.09
N ASP A 650 -1.88 -22.11 21.88
CA ASP A 650 -1.53 -22.99 20.77
C ASP A 650 -1.94 -22.39 19.41
N ASP A 651 -3.08 -21.70 19.31
CA ASP A 651 -3.48 -20.96 18.10
C ASP A 651 -2.50 -19.83 17.77
N LEU A 652 -2.05 -19.07 18.78
CA LEU A 652 -1.02 -18.06 18.62
C LEU A 652 0.29 -18.67 18.11
N LEU A 653 0.75 -19.79 18.67
CA LEU A 653 1.95 -20.48 18.21
C LEU A 653 1.82 -21.01 16.77
N GLN A 654 0.64 -21.45 16.35
CA GLN A 654 0.40 -21.88 14.96
C GLN A 654 0.53 -20.74 13.96
N LYS A 655 0.28 -19.49 14.39
CA LYS A 655 0.39 -18.26 13.59
C LYS A 655 1.78 -17.63 13.62
N ALA A 656 2.70 -18.17 14.43
CA ALA A 656 4.04 -17.65 14.58
C ALA A 656 4.90 -17.86 13.32
N ILE A 657 5.67 -16.83 12.98
CA ILE A 657 6.56 -16.77 11.83
C ILE A 657 8.00 -16.87 12.33
N TYR A 658 8.79 -17.72 11.69
CA TYR A 658 10.20 -17.93 11.99
C TYR A 658 11.05 -17.75 10.74
N SER A 659 12.25 -17.22 10.88
CA SER A 659 13.19 -17.10 9.75
C SER A 659 13.71 -18.49 9.34
N GLU A 660 14.30 -18.60 8.15
CA GLU A 660 14.96 -19.84 7.72
C GLU A 660 16.10 -20.27 8.67
N ARG A 661 16.65 -19.32 9.44
CA ARG A 661 17.67 -19.56 10.47
C ARG A 661 17.07 -19.95 11.83
N GLY A 662 15.74 -19.97 11.95
CA GLY A 662 15.03 -20.23 13.19
C GLY A 662 14.87 -19.02 14.11
N GLU A 663 15.13 -17.80 13.63
CA GLU A 663 14.93 -16.57 14.41
C GLU A 663 13.43 -16.25 14.52
N GLY A 664 13.00 -15.73 15.66
CA GLY A 664 11.58 -15.53 15.98
C GLY A 664 11.22 -16.01 17.39
N PRO A 665 9.93 -16.13 17.72
CA PRO A 665 8.77 -15.98 16.82
C PRO A 665 8.38 -14.52 16.54
N PHE A 666 7.76 -14.29 15.37
CA PHE A 666 7.12 -13.04 14.98
C PHE A 666 5.67 -13.27 14.54
N TRP A 667 4.86 -12.21 14.49
CA TRP A 667 3.47 -12.28 14.04
C TRP A 667 3.11 -11.11 13.13
N ILE A 668 2.17 -11.38 12.23
CA ILE A 668 1.48 -10.40 11.39
C ILE A 668 0.00 -10.49 11.74
N SER A 669 -0.67 -9.35 11.97
CA SER A 669 -2.11 -9.31 12.25
C SER A 669 -2.69 -7.96 11.78
N ASN A 670 -3.99 -7.76 12.02
CA ASN A 670 -4.60 -6.46 11.82
C ASN A 670 -4.37 -5.56 13.04
N ASN A 671 -4.07 -4.30 12.78
CA ASN A 671 -3.98 -3.26 13.80
C ASN A 671 -4.98 -2.14 13.52
N ALA A 672 -5.62 -1.64 14.58
CA ALA A 672 -6.39 -0.42 14.53
C ALA A 672 -5.42 0.77 14.49
N GLY A 673 -5.52 1.65 13.50
CA GLY A 673 -4.75 2.88 13.47
C GLY A 673 -5.30 3.96 14.42
N ASP A 674 -4.74 5.17 14.35
CA ASP A 674 -5.30 6.34 15.05
C ASP A 674 -6.65 6.79 14.45
N GLU A 675 -6.98 6.26 13.27
CA GLU A 675 -8.26 6.41 12.58
C GLU A 675 -9.10 5.12 12.75
N LYS A 676 -10.38 5.17 12.39
CA LYS A 676 -11.31 4.03 12.31
C LYS A 676 -10.86 2.88 11.38
N MET A 677 -9.71 3.03 10.71
CA MET A 677 -9.21 2.17 9.66
C MET A 677 -8.45 0.95 10.18
N VAL A 678 -8.51 -0.13 9.40
CA VAL A 678 -7.79 -1.38 9.65
C VAL A 678 -6.55 -1.46 8.77
N PHE A 679 -5.40 -1.74 9.39
CA PHE A 679 -4.12 -1.93 8.70
C PHE A 679 -3.63 -3.36 8.87
N LEU A 680 -2.88 -3.86 7.89
CA LEU A 680 -2.10 -5.09 8.01
C LEU A 680 -0.67 -4.73 8.39
N SER A 681 -0.11 -5.33 9.43
CA SER A 681 1.31 -5.11 9.77
C SER A 681 1.86 -6.22 10.67
N PRO A 682 3.20 -6.35 10.75
CA PRO A 682 3.84 -7.02 11.88
C PRO A 682 3.33 -6.44 13.21
N LEU A 683 3.28 -7.27 14.26
CA LEU A 683 2.96 -6.75 15.59
C LEU A 683 4.01 -5.73 16.04
N PRO A 684 3.61 -4.59 16.61
CA PRO A 684 4.56 -3.62 17.15
C PRO A 684 5.28 -4.17 18.38
N MET A 685 6.27 -3.46 18.91
CA MET A 685 7.04 -3.92 20.08
C MET A 685 6.36 -3.64 21.43
N GLY A 686 5.29 -2.84 21.45
CA GLY A 686 4.63 -2.37 22.66
C GLY A 686 3.88 -3.44 23.48
N LEU A 687 3.37 -3.02 24.63
CA LEU A 687 2.54 -3.83 25.52
C LEU A 687 1.10 -3.97 25.01
N TYR A 688 0.51 -2.90 24.46
CA TYR A 688 -0.93 -2.82 24.22
C TYR A 688 -1.42 -3.85 23.19
N ASP A 689 -0.82 -3.83 22.00
CA ASP A 689 -1.14 -4.66 20.85
C ASP A 689 0.06 -5.44 20.31
N GLY A 690 1.21 -5.36 21.00
CA GLY A 690 2.50 -5.79 20.49
C GLY A 690 3.17 -6.97 21.19
N MET A 691 4.42 -7.20 20.80
CA MET A 691 5.28 -8.30 21.22
C MET A 691 5.53 -8.34 22.72
N ALA A 692 5.67 -7.19 23.40
CA ALA A 692 5.87 -7.17 24.85
C ALA A 692 4.67 -7.74 25.61
N GLY A 693 3.45 -7.45 25.15
CA GLY A 693 2.22 -8.04 25.71
C GLY A 693 2.20 -9.54 25.53
N LEU A 694 2.44 -10.04 24.32
CA LEU A 694 2.49 -11.48 24.05
C LEU A 694 3.58 -12.19 24.88
N ALA A 695 4.74 -11.57 25.07
CA ALA A 695 5.83 -12.15 25.85
C ALA A 695 5.43 -12.32 27.33
N ILE A 696 4.77 -11.32 27.92
CA ILE A 696 4.21 -11.40 29.27
C ILE A 696 3.15 -12.51 29.37
N PHE A 697 2.26 -12.60 28.37
CA PHE A 697 1.24 -13.64 28.32
C PHE A 697 1.86 -15.05 28.28
N PHE A 698 2.75 -15.33 27.34
CA PHE A 698 3.38 -16.66 27.22
C PHE A 698 4.21 -17.01 28.45
N ALA A 699 4.92 -16.04 29.04
CA ALA A 699 5.68 -16.28 30.26
C ALA A 699 4.75 -16.68 31.43
N GLN A 700 3.59 -16.02 31.57
CA GLN A 700 2.63 -16.39 32.61
C GLN A 700 1.88 -17.69 32.31
N ALA A 701 1.50 -17.93 31.06
CA ALA A 701 0.90 -19.19 30.66
C ALA A 701 1.83 -20.37 30.97
N GLY A 702 3.13 -20.22 30.68
CA GLY A 702 4.14 -21.23 31.00
C GLY A 702 4.26 -21.54 32.49
N LYS A 703 4.21 -20.50 33.35
CA LYS A 703 4.25 -20.68 34.81
C LYS A 703 2.97 -21.29 35.37
N VAL A 704 1.80 -20.74 35.05
CA VAL A 704 0.51 -21.14 35.64
C VAL A 704 0.06 -22.51 35.13
N LEU A 705 0.22 -22.77 33.83
CA LEU A 705 -0.18 -24.05 33.22
C LEU A 705 0.93 -25.12 33.33
N ASN A 706 2.13 -24.74 33.77
CA ASN A 706 3.31 -25.61 33.84
C ASN A 706 3.68 -26.23 32.47
N GLU A 707 3.68 -25.39 31.42
CA GLU A 707 3.93 -25.76 30.03
C GLU A 707 5.23 -25.12 29.52
N GLN A 708 6.30 -25.91 29.40
CA GLN A 708 7.65 -25.41 29.09
C GLN A 708 7.72 -24.68 27.74
N VAL A 709 6.96 -25.14 26.74
CA VAL A 709 6.94 -24.54 25.40
C VAL A 709 6.55 -23.05 25.43
N TYR A 710 5.65 -22.65 26.34
CA TYR A 710 5.25 -21.24 26.46
C TYR A 710 6.34 -20.40 27.12
N THR A 711 7.03 -20.95 28.12
CA THR A 711 8.20 -20.29 28.73
C THR A 711 9.32 -20.10 27.70
N ASP A 712 9.64 -21.12 26.91
CA ASP A 712 10.69 -21.07 25.88
C ASP A 712 10.33 -20.08 24.77
N THR A 713 9.05 -20.01 24.40
CA THR A 713 8.50 -19.02 23.46
C THR A 713 8.73 -17.61 23.99
N ALA A 714 8.34 -17.33 25.24
CA ALA A 714 8.53 -16.02 25.84
C ALA A 714 10.02 -15.63 25.91
N ARG A 715 10.93 -16.57 26.21
CA ARG A 715 12.38 -16.31 26.20
C ARG A 715 12.88 -15.97 24.81
N SER A 716 12.47 -16.72 23.79
CA SER A 716 12.83 -16.46 22.38
C SER A 716 12.35 -15.07 21.93
N MET A 717 11.13 -14.69 22.30
CA MET A 717 10.60 -13.34 22.03
C MET A 717 11.45 -12.24 22.67
N ILE A 718 11.93 -12.44 23.90
CA ILE A 718 12.80 -11.48 24.57
C ILE A 718 14.14 -11.34 23.86
N GLU A 719 14.72 -12.43 23.36
CA GLU A 719 15.95 -12.35 22.57
C GLU A 719 15.77 -11.49 21.32
N GLU A 720 14.65 -11.63 20.60
CA GLU A 720 14.36 -10.80 19.42
C GLU A 720 14.11 -9.32 19.78
N ILE A 721 13.32 -9.05 20.83
CA ILE A 721 13.10 -7.67 21.31
C ILE A 721 14.43 -7.01 21.69
N GLN A 722 15.34 -7.75 22.33
CA GLN A 722 16.64 -7.22 22.76
C GLN A 722 17.58 -6.89 21.60
N LYS A 723 17.47 -7.58 20.45
CA LYS A 723 18.25 -7.27 19.23
C LYS A 723 17.83 -5.94 18.62
N GLU A 724 16.54 -5.65 18.60
CA GLU A 724 16.00 -4.43 17.98
C GLU A 724 15.87 -3.24 18.96
N GLU A 725 15.96 -3.47 20.27
CA GLU A 725 15.75 -2.45 21.32
C GLU A 725 16.49 -1.14 21.03
N SER A 726 17.77 -1.22 20.63
CA SER A 726 18.58 -0.02 20.38
C SER A 726 18.02 0.86 19.25
N TYR A 727 17.51 0.24 18.18
CA TYR A 727 16.87 0.92 17.07
C TYR A 727 15.57 1.61 17.53
N TRP A 728 14.72 0.88 18.25
CA TRP A 728 13.45 1.42 18.75
C TRP A 728 13.63 2.53 19.79
N VAL A 729 14.65 2.44 20.64
CA VAL A 729 14.96 3.49 21.62
C VAL A 729 15.56 4.74 20.95
N GLN A 730 16.32 4.58 19.86
CA GLN A 730 16.88 5.72 19.13
C GLN A 730 15.85 6.43 18.23
N ASN A 731 14.95 5.67 17.61
CA ASN A 731 13.98 6.19 16.64
C ASN A 731 12.56 6.36 17.23
N GLY A 732 12.33 5.91 18.47
CA GLY A 732 11.03 6.04 19.14
C GLY A 732 10.74 7.47 19.57
N ASN A 733 9.46 7.84 19.52
CA ASN A 733 8.96 9.19 19.83
C ASN A 733 7.98 9.22 21.02
N SER A 734 7.91 8.14 21.82
CA SER A 734 6.99 8.03 22.95
C SER A 734 7.65 7.36 24.16
N HIS A 735 7.38 7.91 25.34
CA HIS A 735 7.76 7.36 26.65
C HIS A 735 6.70 6.42 27.25
N SER A 736 5.59 6.24 26.54
CA SER A 736 4.45 5.44 26.99
C SER A 736 4.87 4.06 27.50
N ALA A 737 4.28 3.63 28.61
CA ALA A 737 4.40 2.26 29.13
C ALA A 737 3.67 1.22 28.26
N PHE A 738 2.86 1.67 27.29
CA PHE A 738 2.01 0.84 26.44
C PHE A 738 2.52 0.72 25.01
N PHE A 739 2.96 1.83 24.41
CA PHE A 739 3.37 1.89 23.00
C PHE A 739 4.83 2.31 22.80
N GLY A 740 5.43 2.95 23.81
CA GLY A 740 6.72 3.59 23.74
C GLY A 740 7.84 2.82 24.43
N THR A 741 8.99 3.45 24.57
CA THR A 741 10.18 2.85 25.22
C THR A 741 9.95 2.48 26.68
N GLY A 742 8.98 3.13 27.35
CA GLY A 742 8.53 2.76 28.69
C GLY A 742 7.98 1.33 28.78
N SER A 743 7.43 0.77 27.69
CA SER A 743 6.93 -0.60 27.67
C SER A 743 8.04 -1.64 27.85
N PHE A 744 9.28 -1.32 27.44
CA PHE A 744 10.43 -2.19 27.66
C PHE A 744 10.83 -2.23 29.13
N ILE A 745 10.78 -1.09 29.83
CA ILE A 745 11.03 -1.04 31.28
C ILE A 745 10.02 -1.91 32.00
N TYR A 746 8.73 -1.81 31.63
CA TYR A 746 7.69 -2.65 32.21
C TYR A 746 7.91 -4.14 31.91
N LEU A 747 8.16 -4.50 30.65
CA LEU A 747 8.43 -5.87 30.22
C LEU A 747 9.57 -6.52 31.01
N TYR A 748 10.73 -5.84 31.08
CA TYR A 748 11.90 -6.37 31.77
C TYR A 748 11.72 -6.40 33.29
N SER A 749 11.03 -5.43 33.87
CA SER A 749 10.67 -5.44 35.29
C SER A 749 9.74 -6.61 35.61
N TYR A 750 8.72 -6.84 34.76
CA TYR A 750 7.75 -7.92 34.93
C TYR A 750 8.43 -9.29 34.84
N LEU A 751 9.17 -9.55 33.76
CA LEU A 751 9.80 -10.86 33.52
C LEU A 751 11.01 -11.10 34.43
N GLY A 752 11.80 -10.07 34.73
CA GLY A 752 12.88 -10.15 35.71
C GLY A 752 12.38 -10.54 37.10
N SER A 753 11.19 -10.06 37.47
CA SER A 753 10.53 -10.48 38.71
C SER A 753 9.93 -11.89 38.60
N LEU A 754 9.30 -12.22 37.47
CA LEU A 754 8.66 -13.52 37.26
C LEU A 754 9.65 -14.70 37.28
N TRP A 755 10.81 -14.50 36.65
CA TRP A 755 11.87 -15.50 36.48
C TRP A 755 13.03 -15.33 37.48
N GLU A 756 12.93 -14.36 38.39
CA GLU A 756 13.99 -13.99 39.34
C GLU A 756 15.33 -13.65 38.65
N ASP A 757 15.28 -13.05 37.46
CA ASP A 757 16.42 -12.74 36.62
C ASP A 757 16.86 -11.27 36.79
N ASP A 758 17.91 -11.05 37.59
CA ASP A 758 18.46 -9.71 37.82
C ASP A 758 19.01 -9.05 36.55
N SER A 759 19.40 -9.81 35.52
CA SER A 759 19.94 -9.21 34.28
C SER A 759 18.89 -8.39 33.53
N LEU A 760 17.63 -8.85 33.55
CA LEU A 760 16.50 -8.12 33.00
C LEU A 760 16.19 -6.87 33.83
N LEU A 761 16.24 -6.97 35.17
CA LEU A 761 16.04 -5.82 36.05
C LEU A 761 17.13 -4.74 35.83
N GLU A 762 18.39 -5.12 35.69
CA GLU A 762 19.49 -4.19 35.35
C GLU A 762 19.29 -3.56 33.98
N ARG A 763 18.79 -4.32 33.00
CA ARG A 763 18.47 -3.77 31.67
C ARG A 763 17.36 -2.74 31.74
N ALA A 764 16.31 -2.98 32.54
CA ALA A 764 15.25 -2.01 32.80
C ALA A 764 15.83 -0.70 33.39
N LEU A 765 16.74 -0.80 34.37
CA LEU A 765 17.42 0.36 34.97
C LEU A 765 18.21 1.17 33.93
N ASN A 766 18.95 0.50 33.05
CA ASN A 766 19.78 1.13 32.03
C ASN A 766 18.97 1.87 30.94
N LEU A 767 17.69 1.54 30.77
CA LEU A 767 16.81 2.22 29.83
C LEU A 767 16.27 3.55 30.37
N ILE A 768 16.17 3.72 31.70
CA ILE A 768 15.53 4.89 32.32
C ILE A 768 16.08 6.22 31.78
N PRO A 769 17.41 6.46 31.73
CA PRO A 769 17.93 7.75 31.24
C PRO A 769 17.51 8.02 29.79
N ARG A 770 17.53 6.99 28.93
CA ARG A 770 17.14 7.12 27.53
C ARG A 770 15.66 7.46 27.38
N VAL A 771 14.80 6.81 28.17
CA VAL A 771 13.37 7.14 28.18
C VAL A 771 13.17 8.57 28.66
N LEU A 772 13.87 9.05 29.67
CA LEU A 772 13.68 10.42 30.17
C LEU A 772 14.14 11.50 29.18
N ASP A 773 15.11 11.18 28.32
CA ASP A 773 15.70 12.10 27.34
C ASP A 773 14.94 12.21 26.00
N GLN A 774 14.03 11.29 25.66
CA GLN A 774 13.35 11.39 24.35
C GLN A 774 12.36 12.58 24.31
N PRO A 775 12.12 13.19 23.14
CA PRO A 775 11.10 14.22 23.00
C PRO A 775 9.69 13.60 23.14
N ASN A 776 8.90 14.08 24.10
CA ASN A 776 7.51 13.66 24.24
C ASN A 776 6.61 14.55 23.38
N GLN A 777 6.19 14.04 22.21
CA GLN A 777 5.34 14.79 21.27
C GLN A 777 3.89 14.92 21.76
N THR A 778 3.39 13.91 22.49
CA THR A 778 2.06 13.90 23.08
C THR A 778 2.12 14.63 24.41
N GLN A 779 1.75 15.92 24.47
CA GLN A 779 1.72 16.69 25.73
C GLN A 779 0.76 16.12 26.81
N ASN A 780 0.12 14.98 26.54
CA ASN A 780 -0.90 14.35 27.36
C ASN A 780 -0.29 13.66 28.62
N PRO A 781 -0.75 13.98 29.84
CA PRO A 781 -0.28 13.35 31.07
C PRO A 781 -0.91 11.98 31.38
N ASP A 782 -1.80 11.46 30.55
CA ASP A 782 -2.61 10.27 30.85
C ASP A 782 -1.86 8.95 31.09
N PHE A 783 -2.61 7.88 31.38
CA PHE A 783 -2.07 6.57 31.75
C PHE A 783 -1.53 5.77 30.56
N ILE A 784 -2.19 5.87 29.40
CA ILE A 784 -1.84 5.07 28.21
C ILE A 784 -0.71 5.71 27.41
N ALA A 785 -0.87 6.97 26.98
CA ALA A 785 0.08 7.67 26.14
C ALA A 785 1.09 8.49 26.94
N GLY A 786 0.71 8.92 28.16
CA GLY A 786 1.45 9.89 28.95
C GLY A 786 2.40 9.35 30.02
N ASP A 787 2.91 10.30 30.81
CA ASP A 787 3.88 10.06 31.90
C ASP A 787 3.28 9.29 33.09
N SER A 788 1.94 9.25 33.25
CA SER A 788 1.31 8.54 34.39
C SER A 788 1.56 7.02 34.33
N GLY A 789 1.54 6.44 33.14
CA GLY A 789 1.91 5.04 32.93
C GLY A 789 3.39 4.79 33.23
N LEU A 790 4.28 5.67 32.75
CA LEU A 790 5.72 5.57 33.03
C LEU A 790 6.02 5.69 34.53
N LEU A 791 5.40 6.65 35.21
CA LEU A 791 5.56 6.85 36.66
C LEU A 791 5.19 5.58 37.43
N THR A 792 4.08 4.95 37.06
CA THR A 792 3.63 3.67 37.64
C THR A 792 4.70 2.58 37.49
N VAL A 793 5.27 2.44 36.30
CA VAL A 793 6.32 1.44 36.02
C VAL A 793 7.59 1.71 36.83
N LEU A 794 8.01 2.97 36.95
CA LEU A 794 9.19 3.35 37.73
C LEU A 794 9.02 3.07 39.22
N VAL A 795 7.83 3.35 39.78
CA VAL A 795 7.52 3.04 41.18
C VAL A 795 7.60 1.54 41.44
N ASN A 796 7.04 0.71 40.56
CA ASN A 796 7.13 -0.75 40.69
C ASN A 796 8.59 -1.23 40.69
N LEU A 797 9.42 -0.73 39.77
CA LEU A 797 10.83 -1.09 39.70
C LEU A 797 11.60 -0.65 40.95
N TYR A 798 11.27 0.52 41.51
CA TYR A 798 11.85 0.99 42.76
C TYR A 798 11.47 0.12 43.95
N GLU A 799 10.21 -0.34 44.05
CA GLU A 799 9.78 -1.23 45.14
C GLU A 799 10.59 -2.54 45.16
N ILE A 800 11.11 -3.00 44.02
CA ILE A 800 11.95 -4.19 43.91
C ILE A 800 13.43 -3.90 44.15
N LYS A 801 14.01 -2.92 43.45
CA LYS A 801 15.46 -2.69 43.44
C LYS A 801 15.94 -1.66 44.47
N GLN A 802 15.04 -0.81 44.97
CA GLN A 802 15.32 0.31 45.87
C GLN A 802 16.51 1.18 45.43
N HIS A 803 16.75 1.27 44.12
CA HIS A 803 17.92 1.93 43.57
C HIS A 803 17.74 3.46 43.60
N PRO A 804 18.68 4.25 44.16
CA PRO A 804 18.51 5.71 44.32
C PRO A 804 18.20 6.47 43.03
N ALA A 805 18.86 6.11 41.92
CA ALA A 805 18.61 6.78 40.64
C ALA A 805 17.17 6.58 40.11
N VAL A 806 16.49 5.48 40.49
CA VAL A 806 15.08 5.26 40.13
C VAL A 806 14.20 6.20 40.94
N LEU A 807 14.49 6.40 42.23
CA LEU A 807 13.77 7.35 43.06
C LEU A 807 13.91 8.79 42.53
N ASP A 808 15.10 9.18 42.08
CA ASP A 808 15.31 10.49 41.45
C ASP A 808 14.56 10.62 40.13
N SER A 809 14.49 9.54 39.34
CA SER A 809 13.69 9.49 38.12
C SER A 809 12.19 9.62 38.40
N ILE A 810 11.69 8.96 39.45
CA ILE A 810 10.30 9.10 39.93
C ILE A 810 10.00 10.56 40.26
N ARG A 811 10.88 11.24 41.00
CA ARG A 811 10.73 12.66 41.33
C ARG A 811 10.71 13.54 40.08
N GLN A 812 11.59 13.26 39.11
CA GLN A 812 11.65 14.00 37.85
C GLN A 812 10.35 13.84 37.05
N VAL A 813 9.87 12.61 36.86
CA VAL A 813 8.62 12.34 36.12
C VAL A 813 7.42 12.96 36.84
N LEU A 814 7.35 12.84 38.16
CA LEU A 814 6.28 13.46 38.95
C LEU A 814 6.30 14.99 38.84
N SER A 815 7.47 15.63 38.86
CA SER A 815 7.58 17.07 38.63
C SER A 815 7.05 17.47 37.26
N ARG A 816 7.40 16.73 36.20
CA ARG A 816 6.86 16.97 34.84
C ARG A 816 5.34 16.81 34.80
N LEU A 817 4.82 15.81 35.51
CA LEU A 817 3.40 15.52 35.60
C LEU A 817 2.66 16.66 36.31
N ASN A 818 3.18 17.13 37.46
CA ASN A 818 2.61 18.23 38.23
C ASN A 818 2.52 19.52 37.40
N ASP A 819 3.57 19.86 36.64
CA ASP A 819 3.56 21.02 35.74
C ASP A 819 2.48 20.91 34.66
N ARG A 820 2.28 19.71 34.10
CA ARG A 820 1.26 19.46 33.08
C ARG A 820 -0.15 19.47 33.64
N ILE A 821 -0.33 18.90 34.83
CA ILE A 821 -1.62 18.91 35.53
C ILE A 821 -1.99 20.32 35.94
N GLY A 822 -1.03 21.14 36.39
CA GLY A 822 -1.26 22.57 36.64
C GLY A 822 -1.85 23.26 35.41
N ARG A 823 -1.22 23.10 34.25
CA ARG A 823 -1.75 23.63 32.97
C ARG A 823 -3.11 23.06 32.57
N LEU A 824 -3.35 21.78 32.82
CA LEU A 824 -4.64 21.13 32.55
C LEU A 824 -5.75 21.68 33.45
N LEU A 825 -5.46 21.88 34.74
CA LEU A 825 -6.42 22.47 35.67
C LEU A 825 -6.67 23.94 35.33
N ASP A 826 -5.64 24.70 34.97
CA ASP A 826 -5.78 26.08 34.49
C ASP A 826 -6.66 26.18 33.24
N SER A 827 -6.56 25.20 32.32
CA SER A 827 -7.41 25.17 31.12
C SER A 827 -8.84 24.76 31.44
N ILE A 828 -9.05 23.83 32.38
CA ILE A 828 -10.39 23.45 32.87
C ILE A 828 -11.09 24.64 33.55
N GLU A 829 -10.35 25.46 34.30
CA GLU A 829 -10.86 26.72 34.86
C GLU A 829 -11.25 27.74 33.77
N GLN A 830 -10.75 27.57 32.54
CA GLN A 830 -11.09 28.35 31.33
C GLN A 830 -12.09 27.62 30.40
N ASP A 831 -12.95 26.77 30.97
CA ASP A 831 -13.98 25.98 30.27
C ASP A 831 -13.45 24.92 29.29
N ALA A 832 -12.19 24.47 29.42
CA ALA A 832 -11.71 23.30 28.68
C ALA A 832 -12.25 21.99 29.31
N VAL A 833 -12.55 21.02 28.45
CA VAL A 833 -13.08 19.71 28.87
C VAL A 833 -11.92 18.75 29.13
N SER A 834 -11.96 18.03 30.25
CA SER A 834 -11.02 16.95 30.57
C SER A 834 -11.72 15.61 30.51
N LEU A 835 -11.08 14.61 29.90
CA LEU A 835 -11.64 13.26 29.82
C LEU A 835 -11.77 12.62 31.21
N THR A 836 -12.84 11.85 31.41
CA THR A 836 -13.04 10.99 32.57
C THR A 836 -12.57 9.56 32.28
N GLY A 837 -12.18 8.81 33.30
CA GLY A 837 -11.83 7.39 33.18
C GLY A 837 -10.37 7.08 33.52
N PHE A 838 -10.00 5.82 33.34
CA PHE A 838 -8.68 5.33 33.75
C PHE A 838 -7.61 5.45 32.65
N SER A 839 -7.94 5.19 31.38
CA SER A 839 -6.91 5.15 30.32
C SER A 839 -6.41 6.54 29.93
N HIS A 840 -7.34 7.40 29.52
CA HIS A 840 -7.08 8.75 29.01
C HIS A 840 -7.62 9.85 29.94
N GLY A 841 -8.17 9.48 31.11
CA GLY A 841 -8.87 10.39 32.01
C GLY A 841 -8.17 10.67 33.33
N LEU A 842 -8.83 11.49 34.16
CA LEU A 842 -8.28 12.01 35.42
C LEU A 842 -8.00 10.92 36.46
N THR A 843 -8.82 9.86 36.56
CA THR A 843 -8.56 8.78 37.52
C THR A 843 -7.22 8.08 37.25
N GLY A 844 -6.83 7.85 35.99
CA GLY A 844 -5.54 7.22 35.66
C GLY A 844 -4.33 8.05 36.13
N ILE A 845 -4.45 9.37 36.00
CA ILE A 845 -3.47 10.33 36.48
C ILE A 845 -3.39 10.29 38.01
N ALA A 846 -4.54 10.42 38.68
CA ALA A 846 -4.64 10.39 40.14
C ALA A 846 -4.10 9.07 40.73
N PHE A 847 -4.38 7.93 40.08
CA PHE A 847 -3.86 6.63 40.46
C PHE A 847 -2.33 6.60 40.49
N SER A 848 -1.68 7.10 39.43
CA SER A 848 -0.21 7.09 39.33
C SER A 848 0.46 7.96 40.41
N ILE A 849 -0.14 9.11 40.74
CA ILE A 849 0.34 10.03 41.77
C ILE A 849 0.16 9.41 43.16
N ALA A 850 -1.00 8.82 43.44
CA ALA A 850 -1.25 8.14 44.70
C ALA A 850 -0.27 6.97 44.90
N LYS A 851 0.08 6.24 43.83
CA LYS A 851 1.07 5.17 43.88
C LYS A 851 2.48 5.72 44.17
N ALA A 852 2.88 6.82 43.52
CA ALA A 852 4.16 7.48 43.77
C ALA A 852 4.27 8.03 45.20
N ALA A 853 3.17 8.52 45.79
CA ALA A 853 3.13 9.03 47.16
C ALA A 853 3.63 8.03 48.21
N LYS A 854 3.46 6.71 47.96
CA LYS A 854 3.96 5.65 48.85
C LYS A 854 5.48 5.66 49.05
N VAL A 855 6.25 6.10 48.04
CA VAL A 855 7.71 5.99 48.03
C VAL A 855 8.42 7.34 48.20
N ILE A 856 7.76 8.44 47.86
CA ILE A 856 8.31 9.80 48.01
C ILE A 856 7.90 10.48 49.33
N HIS A 857 6.83 10.02 49.98
CA HIS A 857 6.29 10.58 51.23
C HIS A 857 6.03 12.10 51.17
N ASP A 858 5.35 12.56 50.12
CA ASP A 858 5.00 13.96 49.91
C ASP A 858 3.48 14.18 50.06
N ASP A 859 3.08 14.93 51.08
CA ASP A 859 1.66 15.21 51.37
C ASP A 859 0.94 15.98 50.25
N SER A 860 1.67 16.74 49.41
CA SER A 860 1.08 17.47 48.28
C SER A 860 0.47 16.55 47.22
N CYS A 861 0.96 15.31 47.12
CA CYS A 861 0.42 14.32 46.20
C CYS A 861 -1.03 13.95 46.55
N LYS A 862 -1.34 13.88 47.85
CA LYS A 862 -2.69 13.56 48.33
C LYS A 862 -3.66 14.69 48.00
N GLU A 863 -3.26 15.93 48.20
CA GLU A 863 -4.08 17.10 47.85
C GLU A 863 -4.37 17.16 46.35
N LEU A 864 -3.36 16.88 45.52
CA LEU A 864 -3.52 16.83 44.07
C LEU A 864 -4.45 15.69 43.62
N VAL A 865 -4.30 14.49 44.20
CA VAL A 865 -5.19 13.35 43.94
C VAL A 865 -6.64 13.71 44.27
N LEU A 866 -6.89 14.35 45.41
CA LEU A 866 -8.23 14.77 45.79
C LEU A 866 -8.80 15.79 44.79
N LYS A 867 -8.01 16.79 44.38
CA LYS A 867 -8.43 17.77 43.38
C LYS A 867 -8.81 17.12 42.05
N LEU A 868 -8.03 16.16 41.57
CA LEU A 868 -8.33 15.42 40.32
C LEU A 868 -9.61 14.60 40.42
N VAL A 869 -9.85 13.94 41.57
CA VAL A 869 -11.09 13.20 41.82
C VAL A 869 -12.31 14.12 41.85
N GLU A 870 -12.20 15.26 42.54
CA GLU A 870 -13.27 16.25 42.63
C GLU A 870 -13.62 16.85 41.26
N GLU A 871 -12.62 17.14 40.42
CA GLU A 871 -12.86 17.62 39.06
C GLU A 871 -13.51 16.57 38.17
N GLU A 872 -13.10 15.31 38.27
CA GLU A 872 -13.75 14.23 37.51
C GLU A 872 -15.21 14.02 37.95
N ASP A 873 -15.49 14.17 39.25
CA ASP A 873 -16.82 13.99 39.82
C ASP A 873 -17.84 15.08 39.42
N ARG A 874 -17.40 16.20 38.83
CA ARG A 874 -18.29 17.19 38.20
C ARG A 874 -19.09 16.59 37.04
N TYR A 875 -18.57 15.53 36.43
CA TYR A 875 -19.18 14.83 35.30
C TYR A 875 -19.96 13.58 35.73
N PHE A 876 -20.08 13.30 37.03
CA PHE A 876 -20.83 12.16 37.54
C PHE A 876 -22.34 12.35 37.39
N GLN A 877 -23.01 11.39 36.74
CA GLN A 877 -24.45 11.35 36.55
C GLN A 877 -25.10 10.40 37.57
N LYS A 878 -25.72 10.99 38.58
CA LYS A 878 -26.32 10.24 39.70
C LYS A 878 -27.39 9.23 39.27
N ASP A 879 -28.20 9.57 38.28
CA ASP A 879 -29.29 8.71 37.81
C ASP A 879 -28.80 7.47 37.05
N HIS A 880 -27.55 7.50 36.60
CA HIS A 880 -26.92 6.42 35.85
C HIS A 880 -25.75 5.76 36.59
N LEU A 881 -25.36 6.30 37.75
CA LEU A 881 -24.22 5.85 38.55
C LEU A 881 -22.90 5.77 37.74
N ASN A 882 -22.75 6.64 36.75
CA ASN A 882 -21.63 6.64 35.81
C ASN A 882 -21.23 8.08 35.42
N TRP A 883 -20.11 8.25 34.72
CA TRP A 883 -19.57 9.55 34.29
C TRP A 883 -19.90 9.82 32.81
N LEU A 884 -19.87 11.09 32.41
CA LEU A 884 -20.07 11.48 31.01
C LEU A 884 -18.87 11.09 30.13
N ASP A 885 -19.13 10.71 28.89
CA ASP A 885 -18.14 10.59 27.82
C ASP A 885 -17.90 11.97 27.22
N LEU A 886 -16.65 12.41 27.29
CA LEU A 886 -16.23 13.76 26.91
C LEU A 886 -15.35 13.77 25.67
N ARG A 887 -15.25 12.64 24.96
CA ARG A 887 -14.47 12.54 23.72
C ARG A 887 -15.13 13.25 22.54
N ASN A 888 -16.46 13.40 22.59
CA ASN A 888 -17.27 14.07 21.57
C ASN A 888 -18.18 15.12 22.22
N ASP A 889 -18.58 16.14 21.46
CA ASP A 889 -19.45 17.25 21.90
C ASP A 889 -20.87 16.81 22.34
N SER A 890 -21.23 15.54 22.12
CA SER A 890 -22.55 15.00 22.46
C SER A 890 -22.75 14.71 23.95
N HIS A 891 -21.69 14.76 24.76
CA HIS A 891 -21.72 14.56 26.22
C HIS A 891 -22.65 13.42 26.69
N THR A 892 -22.53 12.26 26.05
CA THR A 892 -23.33 11.07 26.37
C THR A 892 -22.79 10.38 27.63
N LEU A 893 -23.48 9.37 28.17
CA LEU A 893 -22.89 8.54 29.23
C LEU A 893 -21.66 7.78 28.69
N SER A 894 -20.62 7.68 29.51
CA SER A 894 -19.47 6.83 29.21
C SER A 894 -19.91 5.37 29.10
N PRO A 895 -19.36 4.61 28.14
CA PRO A 895 -19.52 3.16 28.17
C PRO A 895 -18.88 2.60 29.45
N SER A 896 -19.33 1.44 29.95
CA SER A 896 -18.88 0.89 31.24
C SER A 896 -17.73 -0.11 31.06
N TYR A 897 -16.50 0.39 30.93
CA TYR A 897 -15.30 -0.40 30.65
C TYR A 897 -14.06 0.04 31.46
N TRP A 898 -12.93 -0.63 31.28
CA TRP A 898 -11.66 -0.21 31.87
C TRP A 898 -11.16 1.11 31.29
N CYS A 899 -11.18 1.27 29.96
CA CYS A 899 -10.69 2.50 29.33
C CYS A 899 -11.54 3.73 29.69
N HIS A 900 -12.86 3.59 29.62
CA HIS A 900 -13.82 4.66 29.87
C HIS A 900 -14.93 4.18 30.80
N GLY A 901 -15.41 5.07 31.68
CA GLY A 901 -16.56 4.85 32.56
C GLY A 901 -16.24 4.19 33.90
N ALA A 902 -17.32 3.81 34.59
CA ALA A 902 -17.30 3.40 36.00
C ALA A 902 -16.31 2.27 36.36
N PRO A 903 -16.11 1.20 35.56
CA PRO A 903 -15.18 0.13 35.95
C PRO A 903 -13.72 0.58 36.06
N GLY A 904 -13.21 1.34 35.09
CA GLY A 904 -11.86 1.90 35.17
C GLY A 904 -11.71 2.87 36.35
N ILE A 905 -12.74 3.71 36.58
CA ILE A 905 -12.77 4.65 37.70
C ILE A 905 -12.75 3.89 39.05
N LEU A 906 -13.56 2.84 39.18
CA LEU A 906 -13.61 1.96 40.34
C LEU A 906 -12.23 1.34 40.63
N LEU A 907 -11.58 0.77 39.60
CA LEU A 907 -10.25 0.18 39.71
C LEU A 907 -9.23 1.19 40.27
N GLY A 908 -9.10 2.33 39.60
CA GLY A 908 -8.12 3.34 39.99
C GLY A 908 -8.37 3.90 41.38
N ARG A 909 -9.64 4.21 41.70
CA ARG A 909 -9.99 4.78 43.00
C ARG A 909 -9.89 3.78 44.15
N ALA A 910 -10.18 2.50 43.94
CA ALA A 910 -9.95 1.48 44.97
C ALA A 910 -8.46 1.33 45.31
N HIS A 911 -7.59 1.42 44.30
CA HIS A 911 -6.15 1.48 44.52
C HIS A 911 -5.72 2.78 45.22
N ILE A 912 -6.27 3.95 44.83
CA ILE A 912 -6.02 5.22 45.53
C ILE A 912 -6.35 5.08 47.01
N GLN A 913 -7.50 4.48 47.37
CA GLN A 913 -7.85 4.22 48.77
C GLN A 913 -6.84 3.30 49.46
N ALA A 914 -6.38 2.25 48.78
CA ALA A 914 -5.37 1.35 49.33
C ALA A 914 -4.01 2.04 49.57
N PHE A 915 -3.66 3.05 48.75
CA PHE A 915 -2.43 3.83 48.88
C PHE A 915 -2.56 5.00 49.87
N ILE A 916 -3.77 5.58 49.98
CA ILE A 916 -4.10 6.73 50.82
C ILE A 916 -5.38 6.40 51.63
N PRO A 917 -5.26 5.65 52.75
CA PRO A 917 -6.41 5.14 53.49
C PRO A 917 -7.34 6.21 54.08
N GLU A 918 -6.91 7.47 54.17
CA GLU A 918 -7.78 8.56 54.62
C GLU A 918 -8.86 8.95 53.59
N LEU A 919 -8.67 8.60 52.31
CA LEU A 919 -9.68 8.82 51.28
C LEU A 919 -10.73 7.70 51.34
N THR A 920 -11.88 8.02 51.92
CA THR A 920 -12.93 7.02 52.23
C THR A 920 -13.66 6.49 51.00
N THR A 921 -14.32 5.33 51.14
CA THR A 921 -15.22 4.71 50.15
C THR A 921 -16.26 5.71 49.61
N ARG A 922 -16.75 6.60 50.48
CA ARG A 922 -17.70 7.68 50.14
C ARG A 922 -17.04 8.81 49.35
N THR A 923 -15.86 9.26 49.78
CA THR A 923 -15.11 10.34 49.09
C THR A 923 -14.82 9.94 47.64
N LEU A 924 -14.51 8.66 47.42
CA LEU A 924 -14.11 8.13 46.12
C LEU A 924 -15.28 7.57 45.29
N LYS A 925 -16.53 7.60 45.80
CA LYS A 925 -17.73 7.05 45.14
C LYS A 925 -17.60 5.57 44.73
N LEU A 926 -16.90 4.76 45.53
CA LEU A 926 -16.61 3.37 45.15
C LEU A 926 -17.88 2.49 45.12
N GLN A 927 -18.86 2.76 45.98
CA GLN A 927 -20.11 1.98 46.02
C GLN A 927 -20.93 2.21 44.75
N GLU A 928 -21.04 3.46 44.29
CA GLU A 928 -21.73 3.83 43.05
C GLU A 928 -21.01 3.25 41.83
N ALA A 929 -19.69 3.39 41.77
CA ALA A 929 -18.90 2.84 40.68
C ALA A 929 -18.98 1.31 40.62
N LEU A 930 -18.98 0.62 41.78
CA LEU A 930 -19.21 -0.82 41.87
C LEU A 930 -20.60 -1.20 41.36
N GLN A 931 -21.65 -0.52 41.80
CA GLN A 931 -23.02 -0.83 41.37
C GLN A 931 -23.18 -0.72 39.85
N SER A 932 -22.57 0.29 39.21
CA SER A 932 -22.54 0.40 37.76
C SER A 932 -21.71 -0.73 37.11
N SER A 933 -20.60 -1.12 37.72
CA SER A 933 -19.67 -2.14 37.18
C SER A 933 -20.21 -3.56 37.28
N LEU A 934 -21.19 -3.82 38.15
CA LEU A 934 -21.88 -5.10 38.24
C LEU A 934 -22.84 -5.36 37.05
N ASN A 935 -23.21 -4.32 36.29
CA ASN A 935 -24.00 -4.49 35.07
C ASN A 935 -23.12 -4.92 33.89
N LEU A 936 -22.98 -6.23 33.69
CA LEU A 936 -22.21 -6.83 32.60
C LEU A 936 -23.04 -7.15 31.34
N ALA A 937 -24.34 -6.86 31.34
CA ALA A 937 -25.25 -7.23 30.24
C ALA A 937 -24.89 -6.53 28.92
N ASP A 938 -24.25 -5.36 29.00
CA ASP A 938 -23.93 -4.51 27.86
C ASP A 938 -22.59 -4.86 27.19
N CYS A 939 -21.79 -5.77 27.77
CA CYS A 939 -20.51 -6.20 27.23
C CYS A 939 -20.69 -7.01 25.92
N GLN A 940 -20.26 -6.45 24.80
CA GLN A 940 -20.39 -7.07 23.47
C GLN A 940 -19.21 -7.96 23.06
N ASN A 941 -18.09 -7.87 23.79
CA ASN A 941 -16.85 -8.61 23.53
C ASN A 941 -16.15 -9.05 24.84
N HIS A 942 -15.02 -9.75 24.71
CA HIS A 942 -14.28 -10.36 25.82
C HIS A 942 -12.92 -9.71 26.09
N SER A 943 -12.57 -8.62 25.41
CA SER A 943 -11.25 -7.97 25.55
C SER A 943 -10.98 -7.43 26.97
N LEU A 944 -9.71 -7.11 27.24
CA LEU A 944 -9.31 -6.49 28.51
C LEU A 944 -9.64 -4.99 28.56
N CYS A 945 -9.51 -4.28 27.44
CA CYS A 945 -9.70 -2.83 27.40
C CYS A 945 -11.17 -2.41 27.58
N HIS A 946 -12.07 -3.08 26.86
CA HIS A 946 -13.50 -2.76 26.82
C HIS A 946 -14.35 -3.99 26.56
N GLY A 947 -14.15 -5.02 27.38
CA GLY A 947 -14.88 -6.27 27.29
C GLY A 947 -15.14 -6.90 28.65
N LEU A 948 -15.87 -8.03 28.61
CA LEU A 948 -16.27 -8.78 29.78
C LEU A 948 -15.09 -9.17 30.68
N ILE A 949 -13.99 -9.68 30.10
CA ILE A 949 -12.86 -10.19 30.88
C ILE A 949 -12.15 -9.04 31.60
N GLY A 950 -12.02 -7.86 30.98
CA GLY A 950 -11.51 -6.66 31.64
C GLY A 950 -12.30 -6.29 32.89
N ASN A 951 -13.64 -6.22 32.77
CA ASN A 951 -14.51 -5.89 33.90
C ASN A 951 -14.45 -6.97 35.01
N LEU A 952 -14.38 -8.26 34.66
CA LEU A 952 -14.21 -9.32 35.65
C LEU A 952 -12.87 -9.23 36.39
N ASN A 953 -11.79 -8.88 35.68
CA ASN A 953 -10.47 -8.67 36.29
C ASN A 953 -10.46 -7.47 37.25
N ILE A 954 -11.22 -6.41 36.94
CA ILE A 954 -11.42 -5.28 37.87
C ILE A 954 -12.14 -5.76 39.12
N LEU A 955 -13.26 -6.48 38.98
CA LEU A 955 -14.04 -6.97 40.12
C LEU A 955 -13.22 -7.93 41.01
N LEU A 956 -12.32 -8.71 40.42
CA LEU A 956 -11.35 -9.54 41.14
C LEU A 956 -10.42 -8.67 42.01
N ASP A 957 -9.89 -7.58 41.46
CA ASP A 957 -9.07 -6.63 42.22
C ASP A 957 -9.85 -5.96 43.36
N ILE A 958 -11.11 -5.59 43.13
CA ILE A 958 -11.96 -4.99 44.17
C ILE A 958 -12.17 -5.93 45.35
N LYS A 959 -12.45 -7.22 45.09
CA LYS A 959 -12.59 -8.25 46.14
C LYS A 959 -11.34 -8.34 47.02
N ARG A 960 -10.16 -8.11 46.46
CA ARG A 960 -8.87 -8.12 47.16
C ARG A 960 -8.60 -6.81 47.93
N LEU A 961 -8.86 -5.66 47.30
CA LEU A 961 -8.44 -4.35 47.81
C LEU A 961 -9.38 -3.79 48.87
N ASN A 962 -10.69 -4.06 48.79
CA ASN A 962 -11.66 -3.45 49.68
C ASN A 962 -12.71 -4.47 50.16
N ARG A 963 -12.62 -4.85 51.45
CA ARG A 963 -13.52 -5.81 52.10
C ARG A 963 -14.92 -5.26 52.41
N GLU A 964 -15.11 -3.94 52.36
CA GLU A 964 -16.43 -3.30 52.56
C GLU A 964 -17.31 -3.45 51.32
N LEU A 965 -16.69 -3.64 50.15
CA LEU A 965 -17.36 -3.78 48.86
C LEU A 965 -17.68 -5.24 48.57
N HIS A 966 -18.98 -5.56 48.43
CA HIS A 966 -19.43 -6.92 48.14
C HIS A 966 -19.51 -7.17 46.63
N VAL A 967 -18.64 -8.05 46.12
CA VAL A 967 -18.70 -8.60 44.77
C VAL A 967 -19.33 -10.00 44.82
N PRO A 968 -20.46 -10.25 44.14
CA PRO A 968 -21.09 -11.58 44.10
C PRO A 968 -20.21 -12.63 43.40
N ASP A 969 -20.09 -13.84 43.94
CA ASP A 969 -19.22 -14.89 43.36
C ASP A 969 -19.75 -15.45 42.02
N ASP A 970 -21.06 -15.42 41.79
CA ASP A 970 -21.70 -15.90 40.56
C ASP A 970 -21.41 -15.01 39.34
N ILE A 971 -20.93 -13.79 39.55
CA ILE A 971 -20.57 -12.86 38.47
C ILE A 971 -19.39 -13.39 37.62
N PHE A 972 -18.56 -14.26 38.18
CA PHE A 972 -17.40 -14.83 37.51
C PHE A 972 -17.75 -16.02 36.59
N CYS A 973 -19.03 -16.36 36.41
CA CYS A 973 -19.45 -17.31 35.39
C CYS A 973 -19.24 -16.74 33.98
N ILE A 974 -18.27 -17.29 33.25
CA ILE A 974 -17.91 -16.83 31.91
C ILE A 974 -18.69 -17.59 30.85
N TYR A 975 -19.18 -16.85 29.85
CA TYR A 975 -19.87 -17.39 28.69
C TYR A 975 -19.15 -17.00 27.41
N LYS A 976 -19.05 -17.92 26.45
CA LYS A 976 -18.61 -17.64 25.08
C LYS A 976 -19.72 -17.92 24.07
N THR A 977 -19.59 -17.39 22.86
CA THR A 977 -20.57 -17.67 21.80
C THR A 977 -20.28 -19.05 21.19
N LYS A 978 -21.26 -19.97 21.25
CA LYS A 978 -21.14 -21.29 20.66
C LYS A 978 -20.81 -21.17 19.16
N ASN A 979 -19.81 -21.93 18.69
CA ASN A 979 -19.29 -21.96 17.32
C ASN A 979 -18.56 -20.70 16.82
N ARG A 980 -18.67 -19.54 17.47
CA ARG A 980 -17.92 -18.31 17.11
C ARG A 980 -16.72 -18.03 18.01
N GLY A 981 -16.63 -18.69 19.17
CA GLY A 981 -15.48 -18.60 20.07
C GLY A 981 -15.39 -17.28 20.84
N TRP A 982 -14.15 -16.81 21.04
CA TRP A 982 -13.81 -15.61 21.80
C TRP A 982 -13.86 -14.36 20.91
N LYS A 983 -14.68 -13.37 21.31
CA LYS A 983 -14.79 -12.08 20.60
C LYS A 983 -13.77 -11.07 21.12
N THR A 984 -12.92 -10.56 20.23
CA THR A 984 -11.93 -9.50 20.48
C THR A 984 -12.61 -8.12 20.58
N GLY A 985 -11.86 -7.09 20.97
CA GLY A 985 -12.35 -5.72 21.16
C GLY A 985 -12.53 -4.93 19.85
N LEU A 986 -12.29 -5.55 18.69
CA LEU A 986 -12.42 -4.95 17.35
C LEU A 986 -13.64 -5.53 16.62
N HIS A 987 -13.91 -5.06 15.40
CA HIS A 987 -14.90 -5.62 14.49
C HIS A 987 -14.72 -7.15 14.34
N SER A 988 -15.80 -7.91 14.20
CA SER A 988 -15.78 -9.39 14.27
C SER A 988 -14.90 -10.05 13.21
N ASP A 989 -14.72 -9.39 12.08
CA ASP A 989 -13.94 -9.87 10.94
C ASP A 989 -12.48 -9.40 10.99
N VAL A 990 -12.09 -8.66 12.05
CA VAL A 990 -10.74 -8.16 12.26
C VAL A 990 -10.03 -9.03 13.29
N GLU A 991 -8.93 -9.66 12.86
CA GLU A 991 -8.10 -10.40 13.79
C GLU A 991 -7.33 -9.43 14.70
N SER A 992 -7.30 -9.71 16.00
CA SER A 992 -6.42 -9.00 16.92
C SER A 992 -5.77 -9.97 17.88
N LEU A 993 -4.43 -9.98 17.91
CA LEU A 993 -3.65 -10.89 18.75
C LEU A 993 -3.18 -10.25 20.06
N GLY A 994 -3.22 -8.92 20.14
CA GLY A 994 -2.63 -8.12 21.22
C GLY A 994 -3.20 -8.33 22.62
N MET A 995 -2.57 -7.68 23.61
CA MET A 995 -2.91 -7.80 25.03
C MET A 995 -4.21 -7.06 25.41
N PHE A 996 -4.52 -5.90 24.85
CA PHE A 996 -5.66 -5.11 25.37
C PHE A 996 -6.95 -5.34 24.63
N VAL A 997 -6.88 -5.49 23.30
CA VAL A 997 -8.05 -5.68 22.43
C VAL A 997 -8.08 -7.07 21.78
N GLY A 998 -7.01 -7.86 21.91
CA GLY A 998 -6.83 -9.13 21.20
C GLY A 998 -6.97 -10.38 22.05
N THR A 999 -6.67 -11.52 21.43
CA THR A 999 -6.80 -12.85 22.04
C THR A 999 -5.80 -13.11 23.17
N ALA A 1000 -4.58 -12.57 23.12
CA ALA A 1000 -3.62 -12.70 24.23
C ALA A 1000 -4.17 -12.07 25.51
N GLY A 1001 -4.87 -10.95 25.41
CA GLY A 1001 -5.55 -10.30 26.54
C GLY A 1001 -6.64 -11.14 27.18
N ILE A 1002 -7.48 -11.73 26.32
CA ILE A 1002 -8.55 -12.64 26.76
C ILE A 1002 -7.91 -13.79 27.56
N ALA A 1003 -6.90 -14.44 26.99
CA ALA A 1003 -6.20 -15.54 27.65
C ALA A 1003 -5.48 -15.12 28.94
N TYR A 1004 -4.84 -13.95 28.97
CA TYR A 1004 -4.21 -13.40 30.17
C TYR A 1004 -5.24 -13.15 31.29
N GLY A 1005 -6.38 -12.56 30.96
CA GLY A 1005 -7.44 -12.32 31.93
C GLY A 1005 -8.10 -13.61 32.45
N LEU A 1006 -8.20 -14.65 31.61
CA LEU A 1006 -8.64 -15.98 32.04
C LEU A 1006 -7.62 -16.67 32.95
N LEU A 1007 -6.32 -16.54 32.66
CA LEU A 1007 -5.24 -16.99 33.55
C LEU A 1007 -5.34 -16.35 34.92
N ARG A 1008 -5.67 -15.06 34.98
CA ARG A 1008 -5.83 -14.33 36.24
C ARG A 1008 -7.03 -14.78 37.07
N LEU A 1009 -8.13 -15.14 36.40
CA LEU A 1009 -9.31 -15.74 37.05
C LEU A 1009 -9.05 -17.18 37.51
N LEU A 1010 -8.10 -17.88 36.89
CA LEU A 1010 -7.66 -19.21 37.29
C LEU A 1010 -6.68 -19.17 38.47
N ASP A 1011 -5.76 -18.20 38.47
CA ASP A 1011 -4.74 -18.00 39.51
C ASP A 1011 -4.62 -16.50 39.85
N GLU A 1012 -5.15 -16.12 41.01
CA GLU A 1012 -5.17 -14.73 41.50
C GLU A 1012 -3.76 -14.16 41.79
N SER A 1013 -2.71 -15.00 41.80
CA SER A 1013 -1.32 -14.53 41.93
C SER A 1013 -0.78 -13.85 40.67
N VAL A 1014 -1.45 -14.04 39.52
CA VAL A 1014 -1.12 -13.37 38.27
C VAL A 1014 -1.38 -11.85 38.44
N PRO A 1015 -0.37 -10.98 38.21
CA PRO A 1015 -0.54 -9.53 38.32
C PRO A 1015 -1.60 -8.94 37.37
N SER A 1016 -2.07 -7.73 37.67
CA SER A 1016 -2.99 -7.01 36.79
C SER A 1016 -2.22 -6.15 35.79
N VAL A 1017 -2.28 -6.47 34.50
CA VAL A 1017 -1.75 -5.58 33.45
C VAL A 1017 -2.56 -4.30 33.30
N LEU A 1018 -3.81 -4.27 33.80
CA LEU A 1018 -4.69 -3.09 33.77
C LEU A 1018 -4.15 -1.93 34.64
N THR A 1019 -3.36 -2.24 35.67
CA THR A 1019 -2.70 -1.29 36.59
C THR A 1019 -1.18 -1.30 36.46
N LEU A 1020 -0.65 -1.98 35.43
CA LEU A 1020 0.77 -2.22 35.21
C LEU A 1020 1.45 -2.86 36.45
N ASP A 1021 0.78 -3.78 37.16
CA ASP A 1021 1.40 -4.48 38.29
C ASP A 1021 2.38 -5.56 37.81
N ILE A 1022 3.36 -5.90 38.66
CA ILE A 1022 4.39 -6.91 38.38
C ILE A 1022 4.38 -8.03 39.43
N PRO A 1023 4.97 -9.21 39.14
CA PRO A 1023 5.00 -10.32 40.10
C PRO A 1023 5.73 -9.95 41.39
N THR A 1024 5.08 -10.18 42.54
CA THR A 1024 5.67 -9.97 43.87
C THR A 1024 6.15 -11.32 44.42
N GLY A 1025 7.41 -11.67 44.18
CA GLY A 1025 8.00 -12.93 44.61
C GLY A 1025 9.52 -12.88 44.62
N ARG A 1026 10.05 -12.32 45.70
CA ARG A 1026 11.41 -12.56 46.23
C ARG A 1026 11.29 -12.73 47.74
#